data_AF-A0A7N6AZX7-F1
#
_entry.id   AF-A0A7N6AZX7-F1
#
_cell.length_a   1.000
_cell.length_b   1.000
_cell.length_c   1.000
_cell.angle_alpha   90.00
_cell.angle_beta   90.00
_cell.angle_gamma   90.00
#
_symmetry.space_group_name_H-M   'P 1'
#
loop_
_entity.id
_entity.type
_entity.pdbx_description
1 polymer ?
#
loop_
_entity_poly.entity_id
_entity_poly.type
_entity_poly.pdbx_seq_one_letter_code
_entity_poly.pdbx_strand_id
1 'polypeptide(L)'
;MTEKEAAAPIQDLAAIGISRDQIVTSAETKDATQQPLSPLKIHQIQGDEKMLWQQCGSLVSRVYHMESLLQTLKLAILRLETEGGLDSSQKANLKQQLATQQQDSEEDHRALRRDVMKLRDQLYQAYQDRDGARTEVQSLCETVEAATAAKMDVAFASEELKAVKLEMREKLMEMKERMSQESTSSAEALKSHSVLLQQVKEMEGVVEMERKQSLRLQSDCQVLLVDVQKNRQQLEEEKYRGRQLEEHCQQLKEQIAIKDFCISELKTELKADRNLVLQQLHKQDLLLTTVRRNIHTELQEALTDNFFLQKELEKLKGENAQLLQSSCVAQETLDTQRELLEQISERLQQELNTAQKKEELCFIVTKLEGERSSMETQLIQAKREAESLSSALQSQQDENRRLMGKMDTLEQQQMLRDLGENKPAYEKLKSGLQHNSQTLHQELGGLDQELASLKGDRLQAQREIRKHQNEVEKLQRLLTYSHWKNNRALESLQIAKVDNKRLAQNLEQARDQYQATITLRDKELYEAKSKISRLSEELASVKQQNREDLESSMNTLHRELYELKMTVKDSSTRSGDQAKTNQELEQRVSELERLLSKHDACIRGHRNQLKQLQRNRSLQENFEKAEREEDEKEQMDRNIQEIRMNPKQVLSKWETEMERWTSTIQRWETKRTGSHH
;
A
#
# COMPACT_ATOMS: atom_id res chain seq x y z
N MET A 1 -45.48 66.67 -4.91
CA MET A 1 -44.25 65.96 -5.29
C MET A 1 -44.57 65.01 -6.45
N THR A 2 -44.51 65.40 -7.72
CA THR A 2 -44.30 66.73 -8.35
C THR A 2 -45.08 66.77 -9.66
N GLU A 3 -45.94 67.78 -9.78
CA GLU A 3 -46.02 68.71 -10.92
C GLU A 3 -45.54 68.23 -12.30
N LYS A 4 -46.47 68.19 -13.25
CA LYS A 4 -46.25 68.75 -14.60
C LYS A 4 -47.57 69.08 -15.28
N GLU A 5 -47.87 70.37 -15.37
CA GLU A 5 -48.98 70.91 -16.16
C GLU A 5 -48.59 71.00 -17.64
N ALA A 6 -49.54 70.82 -18.57
CA ALA A 6 -49.38 71.21 -19.97
C ALA A 6 -50.74 71.37 -20.71
N ALA A 7 -51.27 72.59 -20.67
CA ALA A 7 -52.02 73.32 -21.73
C ALA A 7 -53.15 72.67 -22.58
N ALA A 8 -54.19 73.52 -22.78
CA ALA A 8 -55.06 73.66 -23.95
C ALA A 8 -56.21 72.65 -24.23
N PRO A 9 -57.47 73.14 -24.22
CA PRO A 9 -58.61 72.52 -24.88
C PRO A 9 -59.36 73.52 -25.81
N ILE A 10 -58.97 73.60 -27.10
CA ILE A 10 -59.72 74.32 -28.16
C ILE A 10 -59.62 73.48 -29.45
N GLN A 11 -60.69 73.53 -30.27
CA GLN A 11 -60.84 72.86 -31.57
C GLN A 11 -60.85 71.32 -31.54
N ASP A 12 -62.05 70.77 -31.69
CA ASP A 12 -62.35 70.03 -32.93
C ASP A 12 -63.82 70.21 -33.34
N LEU A 13 -64.03 70.60 -34.60
CA LEU A 13 -65.34 70.79 -35.24
C LEU A 13 -65.24 70.32 -36.69
N ALA A 14 -66.36 69.83 -37.24
CA ALA A 14 -66.54 69.46 -38.65
C ALA A 14 -65.72 68.26 -39.19
N ALA A 15 -66.18 67.03 -38.88
CA ALA A 15 -65.78 65.79 -39.57
C ALA A 15 -66.85 65.17 -40.49
N ILE A 16 -68.07 65.75 -40.55
CA ILE A 16 -69.11 65.41 -41.56
C ILE A 16 -69.62 66.71 -42.19
N GLY A 17 -68.73 67.44 -42.86
CA GLY A 17 -69.07 68.66 -43.58
C GLY A 17 -69.56 68.39 -44.99
N ILE A 18 -70.86 68.60 -45.25
CA ILE A 18 -71.34 69.03 -46.57
C ILE A 18 -72.26 70.24 -46.35
N SER A 19 -71.75 71.42 -46.66
CA SER A 19 -72.59 72.62 -46.83
C SER A 19 -73.10 72.66 -48.27
N ARG A 20 -74.35 73.09 -48.46
CA ARG A 20 -74.88 73.45 -49.78
C ARG A 20 -75.99 74.50 -49.69
N ASP A 21 -75.59 75.71 -49.28
CA ASP A 21 -76.28 76.91 -49.75
C ASP A 21 -76.22 77.01 -51.30
N GLN A 22 -77.01 77.95 -51.86
CA GLN A 22 -77.17 78.25 -53.29
C GLN A 22 -78.16 77.37 -54.08
N ILE A 23 -79.46 77.60 -53.84
CA ILE A 23 -80.46 77.71 -54.91
C ILE A 23 -81.22 79.02 -54.70
N VAL A 24 -80.89 80.07 -55.46
CA VAL A 24 -81.54 81.40 -55.46
C VAL A 24 -81.52 81.97 -56.88
N THR A 25 -82.53 82.77 -57.24
CA THR A 25 -82.80 83.35 -58.59
C THR A 25 -83.29 82.33 -59.63
N SER A 26 -84.31 82.58 -60.47
CA SER A 26 -85.19 83.76 -60.71
C SER A 26 -86.66 83.29 -60.86
N ALA A 27 -87.71 84.13 -60.88
CA ALA A 27 -87.84 85.60 -60.90
C ALA A 27 -89.01 86.05 -59.99
N GLU A 28 -88.95 87.22 -59.33
CA GLU A 28 -89.58 88.51 -59.72
C GLU A 28 -91.13 88.46 -59.95
N THR A 29 -91.95 89.42 -59.48
CA THR A 29 -91.69 90.83 -59.12
C THR A 29 -92.44 91.32 -57.85
N LYS A 30 -91.73 92.06 -56.96
CA LYS A 30 -92.01 93.43 -56.41
C LYS A 30 -93.42 93.80 -55.87
N ASP A 31 -93.61 94.69 -54.90
CA ASP A 31 -92.81 95.52 -53.94
C ASP A 31 -93.88 96.11 -52.96
N ALA A 32 -93.67 96.75 -51.81
CA ALA A 32 -92.63 96.92 -50.78
C ALA A 32 -93.18 98.01 -49.79
N THR A 33 -92.56 98.19 -48.62
CA THR A 33 -92.52 99.43 -47.78
C THR A 33 -93.82 100.12 -47.28
N GLN A 34 -94.11 99.90 -45.98
CA GLN A 34 -94.20 100.89 -44.89
C GLN A 34 -94.52 102.39 -45.20
N GLN A 35 -95.60 102.95 -44.61
CA GLN A 35 -95.57 103.92 -43.47
C GLN A 35 -96.98 104.54 -43.16
N PRO A 36 -97.21 105.21 -42.00
CA PRO A 36 -98.56 105.63 -41.54
C PRO A 36 -98.80 107.17 -41.33
N LEU A 37 -100.08 107.51 -41.08
CA LEU A 37 -100.66 108.66 -40.31
C LEU A 37 -101.40 109.82 -41.03
N SER A 38 -102.67 110.01 -40.61
CA SER A 38 -103.34 111.30 -40.28
C SER A 38 -104.00 112.19 -41.38
N PRO A 39 -104.88 113.18 -41.01
CA PRO A 39 -106.18 113.32 -41.70
C PRO A 39 -106.65 114.74 -42.16
N LEU A 40 -107.78 114.75 -42.89
CA LEU A 40 -108.82 115.80 -43.01
C LEU A 40 -108.45 117.29 -43.23
N LYS A 41 -108.78 117.83 -44.42
CA LYS A 41 -109.70 119.00 -44.61
C LYS A 41 -110.07 119.28 -46.08
N ILE A 42 -110.91 120.30 -46.31
CA ILE A 42 -111.70 120.57 -47.53
C ILE A 42 -111.59 122.06 -47.90
N HIS A 43 -111.31 122.46 -49.16
CA HIS A 43 -112.11 123.45 -49.95
C HIS A 43 -111.57 123.89 -51.34
N GLN A 44 -112.53 124.32 -52.19
CA GLN A 44 -112.51 125.34 -53.27
C GLN A 44 -111.69 125.21 -54.57
N ILE A 45 -112.42 124.78 -55.62
CA ILE A 45 -112.58 125.39 -56.98
C ILE A 45 -111.61 126.50 -57.41
N GLN A 46 -110.85 126.21 -58.48
CA GLN A 46 -110.51 127.11 -59.60
C GLN A 46 -110.09 126.25 -60.82
N GLY A 47 -110.32 126.60 -62.09
CA GLY A 47 -111.17 127.65 -62.67
C GLY A 47 -110.75 127.98 -64.12
N ASP A 48 -111.53 127.56 -65.12
CA ASP A 48 -111.31 127.81 -66.56
C ASP A 48 -112.66 128.04 -67.26
N GLU A 49 -112.79 129.09 -68.06
CA GLU A 49 -114.07 129.57 -68.59
C GLU A 49 -114.52 128.85 -69.88
N LYS A 50 -113.66 127.99 -70.46
CA LYS A 50 -114.06 127.00 -71.50
C LYS A 50 -114.58 125.66 -70.93
N MET A 51 -114.80 125.62 -69.62
CA MET A 51 -115.82 124.77 -68.98
C MET A 51 -117.21 125.02 -69.60
N LEU A 52 -118.24 124.41 -69.03
CA LEU A 52 -119.64 124.61 -69.39
C LEU A 52 -119.95 124.07 -70.79
N TRP A 53 -119.88 124.84 -71.88
CA TRP A 53 -120.57 124.53 -73.15
C TRP A 53 -120.45 123.09 -73.68
N GLN A 54 -119.24 122.52 -73.74
CA GLN A 54 -119.08 121.14 -74.24
C GLN A 54 -119.54 120.07 -73.20
N GLN A 55 -119.42 120.37 -71.90
CA GLN A 55 -119.97 119.52 -70.84
C GLN A 55 -121.49 119.70 -70.68
N CYS A 56 -122.06 120.86 -71.02
CA CYS A 56 -123.50 121.09 -71.13
C CYS A 56 -124.08 120.26 -72.28
N GLY A 57 -123.37 120.09 -73.40
CA GLY A 57 -123.75 119.13 -74.45
C GLY A 57 -123.79 117.68 -73.94
N SER A 58 -122.78 117.26 -73.17
CA SER A 58 -122.77 115.96 -72.48
C SER A 58 -123.91 115.82 -71.46
N LEU A 59 -124.24 116.90 -70.73
CA LEU A 59 -125.25 116.91 -69.68
C LEU A 59 -126.67 116.92 -70.25
N VAL A 60 -127.00 117.77 -71.22
CA VAL A 60 -128.35 117.89 -71.79
C VAL A 60 -128.78 116.58 -72.46
N SER A 61 -127.93 115.96 -73.28
CA SER A 61 -128.23 114.66 -73.89
C SER A 61 -128.42 113.55 -72.86
N ARG A 62 -127.64 113.58 -71.76
CA ARG A 62 -127.77 112.62 -70.65
C ARG A 62 -129.01 112.90 -69.79
N VAL A 63 -129.39 114.16 -69.61
CA VAL A 63 -130.64 114.56 -68.93
C VAL A 63 -131.86 114.13 -69.76
N TYR A 64 -131.87 114.36 -71.08
CA TYR A 64 -132.96 113.92 -71.95
C TYR A 64 -133.17 112.38 -71.91
N HIS A 65 -132.07 111.62 -71.85
CA HIS A 65 -132.14 110.16 -71.73
C HIS A 65 -132.56 109.69 -70.33
N MET A 66 -132.03 110.32 -69.27
CA MET A 66 -132.48 110.06 -67.89
C MET A 66 -133.94 110.45 -67.68
N GLU A 67 -134.42 111.53 -68.30
CA GLU A 67 -135.82 111.97 -68.22
C GLU A 67 -136.78 110.99 -68.91
N SER A 68 -136.40 110.44 -70.06
CA SER A 68 -137.14 109.34 -70.72
C SER A 68 -137.23 108.10 -69.81
N LEU A 69 -136.10 107.71 -69.17
CA LEU A 69 -136.08 106.63 -68.19
C LEU A 69 -136.90 106.95 -66.93
N LEU A 70 -136.89 108.19 -66.45
CA LEU A 70 -137.61 108.63 -65.25
C LEU A 70 -139.13 108.72 -65.51
N GLN A 71 -139.55 109.11 -66.71
CA GLN A 71 -140.94 109.01 -67.15
C GLN A 71 -141.39 107.54 -67.26
N THR A 72 -140.55 106.64 -67.77
CA THR A 72 -140.82 105.20 -67.81
C THR A 72 -140.93 104.61 -66.39
N LEU A 73 -140.01 104.97 -65.49
CA LEU A 73 -140.03 104.57 -64.09
C LEU A 73 -141.25 105.12 -63.34
N LYS A 74 -141.68 106.37 -63.59
CA LYS A 74 -142.93 106.91 -63.03
C LYS A 74 -144.15 106.09 -63.45
N LEU A 75 -144.23 105.65 -64.72
CA LEU A 75 -145.33 104.79 -65.18
C LEU A 75 -145.27 103.37 -64.60
N ALA A 76 -144.06 102.83 -64.33
CA ALA A 76 -143.89 101.57 -63.63
C ALA A 76 -144.25 101.67 -62.14
N ILE A 77 -143.84 102.76 -61.47
CA ILE A 77 -144.20 103.06 -60.08
C ILE A 77 -145.72 103.22 -59.94
N LEU A 78 -146.36 104.03 -60.80
CA LEU A 78 -147.82 104.20 -60.78
C LEU A 78 -148.57 102.87 -60.98
N ARG A 79 -148.06 101.93 -61.80
CA ARG A 79 -148.65 100.59 -61.91
C ARG A 79 -148.53 99.81 -60.60
N LEU A 80 -147.33 99.76 -60.01
CA LEU A 80 -147.09 99.11 -58.71
C LEU A 80 -147.91 99.74 -57.57
N GLU A 81 -148.15 101.05 -57.61
CA GLU A 81 -149.02 101.77 -56.68
C GLU A 81 -150.51 101.42 -56.89
N THR A 82 -150.96 101.21 -58.14
CA THR A 82 -152.35 100.75 -58.41
C THR A 82 -152.59 99.25 -58.17
N GLU A 83 -151.55 98.41 -58.22
CA GLU A 83 -151.66 96.96 -57.98
C GLU A 83 -151.45 96.57 -56.50
N GLY A 84 -151.09 97.53 -55.64
CA GLY A 84 -150.87 97.34 -54.19
C GLY A 84 -152.12 97.12 -53.32
N GLY A 85 -153.26 96.74 -53.92
CA GLY A 85 -154.58 96.67 -53.27
C GLY A 85 -155.10 95.26 -53.00
N LEU A 86 -154.33 94.40 -52.32
CA LEU A 86 -154.74 93.01 -52.00
C LEU A 86 -154.63 92.67 -50.51
N ASP A 87 -155.52 91.76 -50.08
CA ASP A 87 -155.97 91.47 -48.71
C ASP A 87 -154.97 91.47 -47.53
N SER A 88 -155.49 91.89 -46.37
CA SER A 88 -154.81 91.85 -45.07
C SER A 88 -154.34 90.45 -44.63
N SER A 89 -154.95 89.39 -45.16
CA SER A 89 -154.64 87.99 -44.85
C SER A 89 -153.20 87.60 -45.20
N GLN A 90 -152.71 87.97 -46.39
CA GLN A 90 -151.36 87.62 -46.83
C GLN A 90 -150.27 88.31 -46.00
N LYS A 91 -150.55 89.52 -45.51
CA LYS A 91 -149.64 90.33 -44.71
C LYS A 91 -149.42 89.79 -43.29
N ALA A 92 -150.30 88.92 -42.80
CA ALA A 92 -150.12 88.18 -41.54
C ALA A 92 -149.20 86.97 -41.71
N ASN A 93 -149.37 86.18 -42.79
CA ASN A 93 -148.62 84.96 -43.04
C ASN A 93 -147.10 85.23 -43.18
N LEU A 94 -146.72 86.25 -43.96
CA LEU A 94 -145.31 86.68 -44.10
C LEU A 94 -144.67 87.10 -42.76
N LYS A 95 -145.43 87.72 -41.85
CA LYS A 95 -144.93 88.04 -40.50
C LYS A 95 -144.68 86.79 -39.66
N GLN A 96 -145.55 85.79 -39.77
CA GLN A 96 -145.39 84.53 -39.05
C GLN A 96 -144.20 83.72 -39.58
N GLN A 97 -144.00 83.67 -40.90
CA GLN A 97 -142.83 83.02 -41.52
C GLN A 97 -141.50 83.68 -41.12
N LEU A 98 -141.45 85.02 -41.05
CA LEU A 98 -140.27 85.74 -40.59
C LEU A 98 -139.97 85.45 -39.12
N ALA A 99 -141.01 85.38 -38.27
CA ALA A 99 -140.87 85.06 -36.85
C ALA A 99 -140.35 83.63 -36.63
N THR A 100 -140.84 82.64 -37.40
CA THR A 100 -140.31 81.26 -37.33
C THR A 100 -138.86 81.20 -37.79
N GLN A 101 -138.51 81.78 -38.95
CA GLN A 101 -137.11 81.79 -39.40
C GLN A 101 -136.16 82.48 -38.41
N GLN A 102 -136.61 83.54 -37.74
CA GLN A 102 -135.82 84.18 -36.70
C GLN A 102 -135.63 83.26 -35.49
N GLN A 103 -136.69 82.62 -34.98
CA GLN A 103 -136.60 81.68 -33.87
C GLN A 103 -135.72 80.47 -34.20
N ASP A 104 -135.85 79.89 -35.39
CA ASP A 104 -135.00 78.80 -35.89
C ASP A 104 -133.52 79.23 -35.89
N SER A 105 -133.23 80.42 -36.43
CA SER A 105 -131.87 80.96 -36.44
C SER A 105 -131.32 81.19 -35.02
N GLU A 106 -132.17 81.58 -34.06
CA GLU A 106 -131.79 81.74 -32.65
C GLU A 106 -131.59 80.39 -31.95
N GLU A 107 -132.15 79.29 -32.45
CA GLU A 107 -131.90 77.92 -31.97
C GLU A 107 -130.61 77.34 -32.56
N ASP A 108 -130.34 77.56 -33.84
CA ASP A 108 -129.03 77.27 -34.44
C ASP A 108 -127.91 78.07 -33.74
N HIS A 109 -128.12 79.36 -33.47
CA HIS A 109 -127.16 80.17 -32.71
C HIS A 109 -127.02 79.72 -31.25
N ARG A 110 -128.00 78.98 -30.68
CA ARG A 110 -127.89 78.34 -29.36
C ARG A 110 -127.22 76.95 -29.45
N ALA A 111 -127.38 76.23 -30.56
CA ALA A 111 -126.70 74.96 -30.83
C ALA A 111 -125.21 75.17 -31.09
N LEU A 112 -124.86 76.04 -32.06
CA LEU A 112 -123.49 76.45 -32.37
C LEU A 112 -122.74 76.93 -31.12
N ARG A 113 -123.39 77.71 -30.23
CA ARG A 113 -122.75 78.13 -28.96
C ARG A 113 -122.50 76.96 -27.99
N ARG A 114 -123.40 75.98 -27.90
CA ARG A 114 -123.18 74.76 -27.10
C ARG A 114 -122.05 73.91 -27.68
N ASP A 115 -121.99 73.75 -28.99
CA ASP A 115 -121.00 72.88 -29.64
C ASP A 115 -119.62 73.54 -29.73
N VAL A 116 -119.53 74.86 -29.90
CA VAL A 116 -118.29 75.63 -29.68
C VAL A 116 -117.77 75.50 -28.24
N MET A 117 -118.66 75.39 -27.25
CA MET A 117 -118.25 75.17 -25.86
C MET A 117 -117.70 73.74 -25.68
N LYS A 118 -118.43 72.70 -26.12
CA LYS A 118 -117.93 71.31 -26.13
C LYS A 118 -116.58 71.17 -26.84
N LEU A 119 -116.42 71.80 -28.00
CA LEU A 119 -115.17 71.74 -28.77
C LEU A 119 -114.01 72.44 -28.05
N ARG A 120 -114.27 73.51 -27.29
CA ARG A 120 -113.26 74.13 -26.41
C ARG A 120 -112.90 73.22 -25.24
N ASP A 121 -113.88 72.59 -24.60
CA ASP A 121 -113.66 71.67 -23.48
C ASP A 121 -112.87 70.43 -23.94
N GLN A 122 -113.22 69.85 -25.10
CA GLN A 122 -112.50 68.76 -25.74
C GLN A 122 -111.07 69.15 -26.16
N LEU A 123 -110.87 70.34 -26.71
CA LEU A 123 -109.55 70.84 -27.12
C LEU A 123 -108.67 71.18 -25.91
N TYR A 124 -109.25 71.64 -24.81
CA TYR A 124 -108.56 71.84 -23.53
C TYR A 124 -108.17 70.49 -22.91
N GLN A 125 -109.08 69.52 -22.86
CA GLN A 125 -108.78 68.16 -22.40
C GLN A 125 -107.67 67.52 -23.26
N ALA A 126 -107.77 67.60 -24.59
CA ALA A 126 -106.74 67.07 -25.49
C ALA A 126 -105.36 67.75 -25.33
N TYR A 127 -105.31 69.01 -24.90
CA TYR A 127 -104.04 69.64 -24.48
C TYR A 127 -103.54 69.11 -23.14
N GLN A 128 -104.42 68.94 -22.13
CA GLN A 128 -104.03 68.33 -20.86
C GLN A 128 -103.52 66.89 -21.04
N ASP A 129 -104.21 66.07 -21.83
CA ASP A 129 -103.84 64.69 -22.15
C ASP A 129 -102.49 64.64 -22.90
N ARG A 130 -102.30 65.52 -23.89
CA ARG A 130 -101.03 65.64 -24.65
C ARG A 130 -99.88 66.08 -23.75
N ASP A 131 -100.11 67.01 -22.84
CA ASP A 131 -99.05 67.57 -22.00
C ASP A 131 -98.73 66.63 -20.82
N GLY A 132 -99.72 65.90 -20.31
CA GLY A 132 -99.51 64.73 -19.45
C GLY A 132 -98.65 63.66 -20.14
N ALA A 133 -99.04 63.23 -21.34
CA ALA A 133 -98.28 62.26 -22.14
C ALA A 133 -96.85 62.75 -22.46
N ARG A 134 -96.62 64.07 -22.62
CA ARG A 134 -95.27 64.65 -22.74
C ARG A 134 -94.46 64.49 -21.46
N THR A 135 -95.04 64.73 -20.28
CA THR A 135 -94.35 64.51 -19.00
C THR A 135 -94.08 63.03 -18.72
N GLU A 136 -94.99 62.13 -19.12
CA GLU A 136 -94.76 60.68 -19.07
C GLU A 136 -93.64 60.25 -20.01
N VAL A 137 -93.63 60.70 -21.27
CA VAL A 137 -92.55 60.42 -22.22
C VAL A 137 -91.21 60.96 -21.73
N GLN A 138 -91.17 62.17 -21.14
CA GLN A 138 -89.93 62.70 -20.57
C GLN A 138 -89.45 61.86 -19.37
N SER A 139 -90.33 61.49 -18.45
CA SER A 139 -90.01 60.60 -17.31
C SER A 139 -89.53 59.22 -17.78
N LEU A 140 -90.11 58.69 -18.85
CA LEU A 140 -89.65 57.45 -19.50
C LEU A 140 -88.29 57.62 -20.18
N CYS A 141 -88.00 58.76 -20.81
CA CYS A 141 -86.66 59.06 -21.32
C CYS A 141 -85.64 59.14 -20.18
N GLU A 142 -85.91 59.90 -19.12
CA GLU A 142 -85.01 60.06 -17.96
C GLU A 142 -84.74 58.72 -17.26
N THR A 143 -85.77 57.87 -17.09
CA THR A 143 -85.59 56.53 -16.51
C THR A 143 -84.88 55.54 -17.43
N VAL A 144 -85.06 55.64 -18.77
CA VAL A 144 -84.29 54.86 -19.74
C VAL A 144 -82.84 55.31 -19.77
N GLU A 145 -82.55 56.61 -19.76
CA GLU A 145 -81.19 57.15 -19.70
C GLU A 145 -80.48 56.68 -18.42
N ALA A 146 -81.10 56.83 -17.25
CA ALA A 146 -80.58 56.33 -15.98
C ALA A 146 -80.36 54.80 -15.99
N ALA A 147 -81.28 54.03 -16.58
CA ALA A 147 -81.13 52.58 -16.72
C ALA A 147 -80.00 52.19 -17.70
N THR A 148 -79.77 52.98 -18.76
CA THR A 148 -78.64 52.74 -19.67
C THR A 148 -77.29 53.11 -19.04
N ALA A 149 -77.22 54.19 -18.27
CA ALA A 149 -76.03 54.56 -17.49
C ALA A 149 -75.68 53.46 -16.48
N ALA A 150 -76.64 53.06 -15.62
CA ALA A 150 -76.42 51.97 -14.66
C ALA A 150 -76.05 50.63 -15.33
N LYS A 151 -76.57 50.36 -16.53
CA LYS A 151 -76.16 49.19 -17.34
C LYS A 151 -74.72 49.31 -17.86
N MET A 152 -74.25 50.50 -18.22
CA MET A 152 -72.85 50.75 -18.58
C MET A 152 -71.93 50.60 -17.37
N ASP A 153 -72.29 51.17 -16.22
CA ASP A 153 -71.51 51.04 -14.97
C ASP A 153 -71.34 49.56 -14.55
N VAL A 154 -72.43 48.78 -14.62
CA VAL A 154 -72.38 47.32 -14.36
C VAL A 154 -71.56 46.57 -15.41
N ALA A 155 -71.52 47.04 -16.67
CA ALA A 155 -70.66 46.46 -17.70
C ALA A 155 -69.17 46.76 -17.44
N PHE A 156 -68.82 48.01 -17.10
CA PHE A 156 -67.45 48.38 -16.72
C PHE A 156 -66.98 47.62 -15.49
N ALA A 157 -67.77 47.59 -14.41
CA ALA A 157 -67.45 46.81 -13.21
C ALA A 157 -67.32 45.30 -13.50
N SER A 158 -68.08 44.77 -14.48
CA SER A 158 -67.91 43.39 -14.97
C SER A 158 -66.58 43.18 -15.70
N GLU A 159 -66.07 44.19 -16.41
CA GLU A 159 -64.80 44.14 -17.13
C GLU A 159 -63.58 44.33 -16.21
N GLU A 160 -63.66 45.24 -15.25
CA GLU A 160 -62.69 45.35 -14.16
C GLU A 160 -62.58 44.04 -13.37
N LEU A 161 -63.72 43.42 -13.02
CA LEU A 161 -63.74 42.11 -12.35
C LEU A 161 -63.10 41.01 -13.21
N LYS A 162 -63.26 41.04 -14.55
CA LYS A 162 -62.59 40.10 -15.47
C LYS A 162 -61.09 40.34 -15.50
N ALA A 163 -60.64 41.60 -15.52
CA ALA A 163 -59.23 41.98 -15.53
C ALA A 163 -58.53 41.57 -14.22
N VAL A 164 -59.08 41.93 -13.05
CA VAL A 164 -58.57 41.52 -11.74
C VAL A 164 -58.56 39.99 -11.61
N LYS A 165 -59.59 39.29 -12.10
CA LYS A 165 -59.63 37.82 -12.11
C LYS A 165 -58.56 37.20 -13.02
N LEU A 166 -58.11 37.89 -14.07
CA LEU A 166 -57.01 37.45 -14.93
C LEU A 166 -55.66 37.71 -14.25
N GLU A 167 -55.43 38.90 -13.71
CA GLU A 167 -54.22 39.25 -12.95
C GLU A 167 -54.02 38.31 -11.74
N MET A 168 -55.09 37.98 -11.00
CA MET A 168 -55.05 37.01 -9.90
C MET A 168 -54.71 35.59 -10.37
N ARG A 169 -55.13 35.19 -11.58
CA ARG A 169 -54.76 33.89 -12.16
C ARG A 169 -53.29 33.85 -12.56
N GLU A 170 -52.77 34.94 -13.13
CA GLU A 170 -51.36 35.06 -13.51
C GLU A 170 -50.47 35.02 -12.25
N LYS A 171 -50.81 35.77 -11.20
CA LYS A 171 -50.10 35.71 -9.90
C LYS A 171 -50.18 34.32 -9.25
N LEU A 172 -51.32 33.61 -9.37
CA LEU A 172 -51.44 32.23 -8.88
C LEU A 172 -50.60 31.24 -9.69
N MET A 173 -50.48 31.42 -11.00
CA MET A 173 -49.61 30.61 -11.86
C MET A 173 -48.13 30.86 -11.57
N GLU A 174 -47.73 32.13 -11.45
CA GLU A 174 -46.37 32.53 -11.08
C GLU A 174 -45.99 32.00 -9.68
N MET A 175 -46.87 32.15 -8.68
CA MET A 175 -46.63 31.62 -7.33
C MET A 175 -46.51 30.09 -7.35
N LYS A 176 -47.32 29.40 -8.16
CA LYS A 176 -47.24 27.94 -8.33
C LYS A 176 -45.94 27.51 -9.01
N GLU A 177 -45.47 28.26 -10.00
CA GLU A 177 -44.18 28.01 -10.65
C GLU A 177 -43.02 28.23 -9.68
N ARG A 178 -42.97 29.36 -8.97
CA ARG A 178 -41.97 29.62 -7.92
C ARG A 178 -41.96 28.54 -6.84
N MET A 179 -43.13 28.09 -6.37
CA MET A 179 -43.25 26.96 -5.44
C MET A 179 -42.70 25.64 -6.00
N SER A 180 -42.83 25.41 -7.32
CA SER A 180 -42.24 24.24 -7.99
C SER A 180 -40.72 24.36 -8.09
N GLN A 181 -40.20 25.53 -8.47
CA GLN A 181 -38.78 25.82 -8.57
C GLN A 181 -38.06 25.75 -7.22
N GLU A 182 -38.69 26.26 -6.15
CA GLU A 182 -38.19 26.16 -4.77
C GLU A 182 -38.18 24.69 -4.30
N SER A 183 -39.23 23.92 -4.62
CA SER A 183 -39.30 22.48 -4.31
C SER A 183 -38.19 21.68 -5.00
N THR A 184 -37.91 21.93 -6.29
CA THR A 184 -36.79 21.28 -6.98
C THR A 184 -35.44 21.72 -6.43
N SER A 185 -35.26 23.01 -6.15
CA SER A 185 -34.01 23.56 -5.59
C SER A 185 -33.70 23.01 -4.21
N SER A 186 -34.72 22.88 -3.36
CA SER A 186 -34.64 22.25 -2.04
C SER A 186 -34.30 20.75 -2.14
N ALA A 187 -34.94 20.02 -3.07
CA ALA A 187 -34.61 18.62 -3.33
C ALA A 187 -33.18 18.42 -3.87
N GLU A 188 -32.64 19.37 -4.63
CA GLU A 188 -31.24 19.35 -5.09
C GLU A 188 -30.25 19.73 -3.98
N ALA A 189 -30.58 20.72 -3.14
CA ALA A 189 -29.80 21.06 -1.95
C ALA A 189 -29.70 19.87 -0.97
N LEU A 190 -30.80 19.14 -0.75
CA LEU A 190 -30.81 17.93 0.09
C LEU A 190 -29.95 16.80 -0.49
N LYS A 191 -29.95 16.60 -1.82
CA LYS A 191 -29.05 15.65 -2.50
C LYS A 191 -27.57 16.06 -2.37
N SER A 192 -27.28 17.35 -2.55
CA SER A 192 -25.92 17.89 -2.38
C SER A 192 -25.44 17.71 -0.95
N HIS A 193 -26.30 17.98 0.04
CA HIS A 193 -26.00 17.78 1.45
C HIS A 193 -25.75 16.31 1.82
N SER A 194 -26.53 15.35 1.28
CA SER A 194 -26.28 13.92 1.55
C SER A 194 -24.98 13.41 0.94
N VAL A 195 -24.59 13.91 -0.25
CA VAL A 195 -23.27 13.63 -0.85
C VAL A 195 -22.14 14.21 0.00
N LEU A 196 -22.28 15.44 0.49
CA LEU A 196 -21.28 16.07 1.37
C LEU A 196 -21.13 15.31 2.70
N LEU A 197 -22.23 14.86 3.32
CA LEU A 197 -22.18 14.03 4.53
C LEU A 197 -21.47 12.70 4.30
N GLN A 198 -21.70 12.06 3.15
CA GLN A 198 -21.00 10.83 2.78
C GLN A 198 -19.50 11.06 2.57
N GLN A 199 -19.10 12.16 1.90
CA GLN A 199 -17.69 12.54 1.74
C GLN A 199 -17.00 12.86 3.07
N VAL A 200 -17.69 13.54 4.01
CA VAL A 200 -17.17 13.78 5.36
C VAL A 200 -16.95 12.46 6.10
N LYS A 201 -17.91 11.54 6.06
CA LYS A 201 -17.81 10.21 6.68
C LYS A 201 -16.66 9.36 6.10
N GLU A 202 -16.42 9.45 4.80
CA GLU A 202 -15.27 8.82 4.13
C GLU A 202 -13.94 9.45 4.60
N MET A 203 -13.88 10.78 4.69
CA MET A 203 -12.71 11.51 5.21
C MET A 203 -12.42 11.19 6.68
N GLU A 204 -13.45 11.09 7.53
CA GLU A 204 -13.32 10.64 8.92
C GLU A 204 -12.71 9.22 9.01
N GLY A 205 -13.14 8.32 8.12
CA GLY A 205 -12.57 6.98 8.00
C GLY A 205 -11.07 7.00 7.65
N VAL A 206 -10.66 7.85 6.70
CA VAL A 206 -9.25 8.03 6.32
C VAL A 206 -8.43 8.63 7.48
N VAL A 207 -8.92 9.70 8.11
CA VAL A 207 -8.25 10.35 9.25
C VAL A 207 -8.07 9.38 10.42
N GLU A 208 -9.04 8.52 10.68
CA GLU A 208 -8.95 7.52 11.75
C GLU A 208 -8.03 6.35 11.40
N MET A 209 -7.82 6.04 10.11
CA MET A 209 -6.77 5.11 9.66
C MET A 209 -5.37 5.73 9.78
N GLU A 210 -5.19 6.99 9.40
CA GLU A 210 -3.93 7.72 9.56
C GLU A 210 -3.52 7.87 11.03
N ARG A 211 -4.48 8.14 11.94
CA ARG A 211 -4.24 8.09 13.40
C ARG A 211 -3.71 6.72 13.85
N LYS A 212 -4.32 5.62 13.38
CA LYS A 212 -3.90 4.25 13.68
C LYS A 212 -2.57 3.87 13.04
N GLN A 213 -2.13 4.55 11.99
CA GLN A 213 -0.81 4.41 11.39
C GLN A 213 0.24 5.21 12.19
N SER A 214 -0.07 6.45 12.54
CA SER A 214 0.77 7.32 13.38
C SER A 214 1.10 6.67 14.74
N LEU A 215 0.10 6.06 15.40
CA LEU A 215 0.32 5.31 16.65
C LEU A 215 1.24 4.09 16.50
N ARG A 216 1.21 3.40 15.34
CA ARG A 216 2.15 2.30 15.06
C ARG A 216 3.56 2.84 14.88
N LEU A 217 3.74 3.86 14.03
CA LEU A 217 5.02 4.52 13.80
C LEU A 217 5.61 5.07 15.11
N GLN A 218 4.78 5.60 16.02
CA GLN A 218 5.21 6.02 17.34
C GLN A 218 5.72 4.85 18.20
N SER A 219 5.05 3.70 18.17
CA SER A 219 5.48 2.46 18.84
C SER A 219 6.77 1.91 18.23
N ASP A 220 6.87 1.87 16.90
CA ASP A 220 8.05 1.39 16.18
C ASP A 220 9.27 2.27 16.47
N CYS A 221 9.09 3.58 16.53
CA CYS A 221 10.12 4.53 16.97
C CYS A 221 10.56 4.29 18.43
N GLN A 222 9.65 3.94 19.34
CA GLN A 222 10.02 3.61 20.72
C GLN A 222 10.84 2.31 20.81
N VAL A 223 10.46 1.27 20.05
CA VAL A 223 11.24 0.02 19.96
C VAL A 223 12.63 0.28 19.38
N LEU A 224 12.72 1.04 18.29
CA LEU A 224 14.00 1.41 17.67
C LEU A 224 14.90 2.24 18.59
N LEU A 225 14.34 3.13 19.43
CA LEU A 225 15.11 3.86 20.43
C LEU A 225 15.70 2.93 21.50
N VAL A 226 14.94 1.94 21.97
CA VAL A 226 15.41 0.92 22.94
C VAL A 226 16.51 0.05 22.31
N ASP A 227 16.34 -0.41 21.07
CA ASP A 227 17.35 -1.20 20.37
C ASP A 227 18.62 -0.39 20.06
N VAL A 228 18.51 0.89 19.68
CA VAL A 228 19.68 1.78 19.54
C VAL A 228 20.41 1.97 20.87
N GLN A 229 19.69 2.11 21.99
CA GLN A 229 20.30 2.20 23.32
C GLN A 229 21.01 0.90 23.72
N LYS A 230 20.40 -0.26 23.47
CA LYS A 230 20.98 -1.59 23.72
C LYS A 230 22.22 -1.85 22.85
N ASN A 231 22.16 -1.56 21.56
CA ASN A 231 23.30 -1.69 20.64
C ASN A 231 24.44 -0.75 21.04
N ARG A 232 24.15 0.44 21.58
CA ARG A 232 25.15 1.35 22.13
C ARG A 232 25.80 0.82 23.42
N GLN A 233 25.07 0.12 24.27
CA GLN A 233 25.64 -0.57 25.45
C GLN A 233 26.60 -1.68 25.02
N GLN A 234 26.16 -2.58 24.12
CA GLN A 234 26.98 -3.66 23.57
C GLN A 234 28.25 -3.14 22.87
N LEU A 235 28.17 -2.00 22.18
CA LEU A 235 29.33 -1.36 21.55
C LEU A 235 30.38 -0.89 22.58
N GLU A 236 29.96 -0.39 23.76
CA GLU A 236 30.92 -0.01 24.82
C GLU A 236 31.47 -1.23 25.56
N GLU A 237 30.70 -2.31 25.70
CA GLU A 237 31.17 -3.61 26.21
C GLU A 237 32.24 -4.21 25.30
N GLU A 238 32.03 -4.27 23.99
CA GLU A 238 33.02 -4.78 23.03
C GLU A 238 34.23 -3.84 22.90
N LYS A 239 34.06 -2.51 23.00
CA LYS A 239 35.21 -1.59 23.14
C LYS A 239 36.03 -1.86 24.40
N TYR A 240 35.38 -2.21 25.52
CA TYR A 240 36.09 -2.55 26.75
C TYR A 240 36.85 -3.88 26.62
N ARG A 241 36.22 -4.92 26.04
CA ARG A 241 36.87 -6.19 25.71
C ARG A 241 38.04 -6.00 24.73
N GLY A 242 37.88 -5.13 23.74
CA GLY A 242 38.94 -4.73 22.81
C GLY A 242 40.15 -4.14 23.52
N ARG A 243 39.95 -3.21 24.47
CA ARG A 243 41.05 -2.65 25.30
C ARG A 243 41.74 -3.73 26.13
N GLN A 244 41.00 -4.63 26.79
CA GLN A 244 41.60 -5.74 27.54
C GLN A 244 42.46 -6.67 26.65
N LEU A 245 42.01 -6.96 25.43
CA LEU A 245 42.78 -7.76 24.47
C LEU A 245 44.01 -7.02 23.98
N GLU A 246 43.93 -5.70 23.77
CA GLU A 246 45.07 -4.86 23.39
C GLU A 246 46.13 -4.77 24.50
N GLU A 247 45.70 -4.60 25.77
CA GLU A 247 46.55 -4.68 26.95
C GLU A 247 47.26 -6.04 27.07
N HIS A 248 46.55 -7.16 26.89
CA HIS A 248 47.16 -8.50 26.89
C HIS A 248 48.11 -8.72 25.71
N CYS A 249 47.78 -8.24 24.51
CA CYS A 249 48.68 -8.27 23.36
C CYS A 249 49.95 -7.45 23.62
N GLN A 250 49.87 -6.32 24.33
CA GLN A 250 51.01 -5.51 24.71
C GLN A 250 51.90 -6.22 25.74
N GLN A 251 51.31 -6.78 26.81
CA GLN A 251 52.01 -7.62 27.80
C GLN A 251 52.74 -8.80 27.14
N LEU A 252 52.15 -9.43 26.11
CA LEU A 252 52.77 -10.53 25.37
C LEU A 252 53.92 -10.06 24.48
N LYS A 253 53.84 -8.90 23.83
CA LYS A 253 54.98 -8.30 23.09
C LYS A 253 56.16 -8.02 24.03
N GLU A 254 55.88 -7.47 25.21
CA GLU A 254 56.90 -7.17 26.23
C GLU A 254 57.57 -8.46 26.75
N GLN A 255 56.80 -9.52 27.01
CA GLN A 255 57.36 -10.83 27.33
C GLN A 255 58.20 -11.44 26.21
N ILE A 256 57.87 -11.20 24.94
CA ILE A 256 58.67 -11.66 23.80
C ILE A 256 59.99 -10.88 23.76
N ALA A 257 59.94 -9.54 23.85
CA ALA A 257 61.14 -8.70 23.87
C ALA A 257 62.12 -9.05 25.02
N ILE A 258 61.60 -9.36 26.22
CA ILE A 258 62.40 -9.83 27.35
C ILE A 258 63.05 -11.19 27.05
N LYS A 259 62.32 -12.12 26.43
CA LYS A 259 62.87 -13.44 26.04
C LYS A 259 63.93 -13.30 24.95
N ASP A 260 63.72 -12.45 23.95
CA ASP A 260 64.69 -12.19 22.88
C ASP A 260 65.97 -11.50 23.40
N PHE A 261 65.84 -10.64 24.42
CA PHE A 261 66.97 -10.10 25.16
C PHE A 261 67.77 -11.21 25.86
N CYS A 262 67.13 -12.04 26.70
CA CYS A 262 67.83 -13.14 27.40
C CYS A 262 68.41 -14.18 26.43
N ILE A 263 67.75 -14.47 25.31
CA ILE A 263 68.29 -15.34 24.24
C ILE A 263 69.55 -14.71 23.61
N SER A 264 69.57 -13.39 23.45
CA SER A 264 70.74 -12.65 22.92
C SER A 264 71.90 -12.64 23.92
N GLU A 265 71.61 -12.46 25.21
CA GLU A 265 72.56 -12.50 26.32
C GLU A 265 73.21 -13.89 26.45
N LEU A 266 72.41 -14.96 26.60
CA LEU A 266 72.87 -16.36 26.61
C LEU A 266 73.67 -16.74 25.34
N LYS A 267 73.34 -16.14 24.18
CA LYS A 267 74.07 -16.33 22.91
C LYS A 267 75.41 -15.58 22.87
N THR A 268 75.61 -14.56 23.71
CA THR A 268 76.92 -13.93 23.95
C THR A 268 77.75 -14.70 24.98
N GLU A 269 77.14 -15.16 26.08
CA GLU A 269 77.82 -16.02 27.07
C GLU A 269 78.31 -17.33 26.44
N LEU A 270 77.46 -18.04 25.70
CA LEU A 270 77.82 -19.27 24.99
C LEU A 270 78.95 -19.05 23.96
N LYS A 271 79.12 -17.84 23.42
CA LYS A 271 80.28 -17.49 22.58
C LYS A 271 81.54 -17.26 23.41
N ALA A 272 81.43 -16.57 24.55
CA ALA A 272 82.53 -16.34 25.47
C ALA A 272 83.07 -17.67 26.02
N ASP A 273 82.20 -18.57 26.48
CA ASP A 273 82.56 -19.91 26.96
C ASP A 273 83.23 -20.75 25.87
N ARG A 274 82.68 -20.76 24.64
CA ARG A 274 83.31 -21.45 23.50
C ARG A 274 84.70 -20.91 23.20
N ASN A 275 84.88 -19.59 23.23
CA ASN A 275 86.18 -18.96 23.02
C ASN A 275 87.17 -19.30 24.15
N LEU A 276 86.70 -19.32 25.42
CA LEU A 276 87.51 -19.71 26.58
C LEU A 276 87.95 -21.18 26.50
N VAL A 277 87.03 -22.09 26.16
CA VAL A 277 87.34 -23.52 25.96
C VAL A 277 88.32 -23.71 24.79
N LEU A 278 88.14 -23.00 23.66
CA LEU A 278 89.08 -23.04 22.55
C LEU A 278 90.47 -22.52 22.94
N GLN A 279 90.56 -21.46 23.75
CA GLN A 279 91.84 -20.96 24.28
C GLN A 279 92.51 -21.96 25.24
N GLN A 280 91.73 -22.60 26.12
CA GLN A 280 92.24 -23.65 27.02
C GLN A 280 92.75 -24.87 26.24
N LEU A 281 92.00 -25.32 25.23
CA LEU A 281 92.34 -26.47 24.40
C LEU A 281 93.58 -26.18 23.54
N HIS A 282 93.66 -24.98 22.92
CA HIS A 282 94.86 -24.54 22.22
C HIS A 282 96.10 -24.45 23.14
N LYS A 283 95.92 -24.02 24.40
CA LYS A 283 96.99 -24.03 25.41
C LYS A 283 97.40 -25.46 25.80
N GLN A 284 96.47 -26.41 25.87
CA GLN A 284 96.78 -27.83 26.07
C GLN A 284 97.52 -28.41 24.86
N ASP A 285 97.12 -28.10 23.63
CA ASP A 285 97.84 -28.52 22.42
C ASP A 285 99.26 -27.96 22.36
N LEU A 286 99.48 -26.70 22.78
CA LEU A 286 100.82 -26.10 22.87
C LEU A 286 101.69 -26.81 23.93
N LEU A 287 101.12 -27.18 25.08
CA LEU A 287 101.81 -27.99 26.09
C LEU A 287 102.09 -29.41 25.59
N LEU A 288 101.13 -30.07 24.92
CA LEU A 288 101.29 -31.41 24.38
C LEU A 288 102.31 -31.46 23.24
N THR A 289 102.35 -30.46 22.37
CA THR A 289 103.38 -30.36 21.32
C THR A 289 104.76 -30.07 21.90
N THR A 290 104.86 -29.28 22.96
CA THR A 290 106.11 -29.08 23.71
C THR A 290 106.58 -30.39 24.36
N VAL A 291 105.70 -31.09 25.08
CA VAL A 291 106.02 -32.39 25.72
C VAL A 291 106.40 -33.46 24.68
N ARG A 292 105.69 -33.54 23.54
CA ARG A 292 106.07 -34.43 22.43
C ARG A 292 107.45 -34.09 21.85
N ARG A 293 107.81 -32.80 21.79
CA ARG A 293 109.14 -32.36 21.34
C ARG A 293 110.22 -32.79 22.32
N ASN A 294 110.00 -32.60 23.63
CA ASN A 294 110.96 -32.99 24.67
C ASN A 294 111.16 -34.52 24.70
N ILE A 295 110.08 -35.30 24.67
CA ILE A 295 110.15 -36.78 24.58
C ILE A 295 110.88 -37.20 23.29
N HIS A 296 110.74 -36.47 22.18
CA HIS A 296 111.46 -36.77 20.95
C HIS A 296 112.95 -36.44 21.03
N THR A 297 113.36 -35.36 21.72
CA THR A 297 114.79 -35.06 21.95
C THR A 297 115.40 -36.04 22.95
N GLU A 298 114.74 -36.35 24.06
CA GLU A 298 115.17 -37.36 25.03
C GLU A 298 115.31 -38.74 24.36
N LEU A 299 114.40 -39.10 23.45
CA LEU A 299 114.48 -40.33 22.66
C LEU A 299 115.63 -40.31 21.64
N GLN A 300 115.93 -39.17 21.01
CA GLN A 300 117.12 -39.06 20.14
C GLN A 300 118.42 -39.17 20.93
N GLU A 301 118.51 -38.50 22.07
CA GLU A 301 119.66 -38.56 22.99
C GLU A 301 119.90 -40.01 23.45
N ALA A 302 118.86 -40.69 23.95
CA ALA A 302 118.93 -42.09 24.36
C ALA A 302 119.28 -43.05 23.19
N LEU A 303 118.86 -42.75 21.96
CA LEU A 303 119.26 -43.52 20.78
C LEU A 303 120.73 -43.29 20.40
N THR A 304 121.25 -42.06 20.54
CA THR A 304 122.68 -41.79 20.34
C THR A 304 123.54 -42.42 21.42
N ASP A 305 123.13 -42.37 22.69
CA ASP A 305 123.83 -43.02 23.79
C ASP A 305 123.85 -44.54 23.63
N ASN A 306 122.73 -45.15 23.22
CA ASN A 306 122.67 -46.58 22.92
C ASN A 306 123.61 -46.95 21.76
N PHE A 307 123.70 -46.12 20.70
CA PHE A 307 124.67 -46.32 19.62
C PHE A 307 126.14 -46.22 20.10
N PHE A 308 126.47 -45.26 20.97
CA PHE A 308 127.80 -45.16 21.58
C PHE A 308 128.11 -46.35 22.49
N LEU A 309 127.18 -46.74 23.35
CA LEU A 309 127.31 -47.91 24.23
C LEU A 309 127.48 -49.19 23.43
N GLN A 310 126.69 -49.40 22.36
CA GLN A 310 126.83 -50.57 21.50
C GLN A 310 128.18 -50.60 20.78
N LYS A 311 128.68 -49.44 20.31
CA LYS A 311 130.03 -49.33 19.72
C LYS A 311 131.13 -49.71 20.73
N GLU A 312 131.03 -49.24 21.96
CA GLU A 312 131.99 -49.57 23.03
C GLU A 312 131.87 -51.04 23.47
N LEU A 313 130.67 -51.62 23.42
CA LEU A 313 130.41 -53.04 23.67
C LEU A 313 131.03 -53.94 22.58
N GLU A 314 130.93 -53.58 21.29
CA GLU A 314 131.64 -54.29 20.22
C GLU A 314 133.17 -54.14 20.32
N LYS A 315 133.68 -52.98 20.77
CA LYS A 315 135.11 -52.81 21.09
C LYS A 315 135.53 -53.74 22.24
N LEU A 316 134.80 -53.76 23.36
CA LEU A 316 135.07 -54.64 24.50
C LEU A 316 134.95 -56.13 24.15
N LYS A 317 134.04 -56.51 23.25
CA LYS A 317 134.00 -57.85 22.66
C LYS A 317 135.25 -58.17 21.86
N GLY A 318 135.75 -57.23 21.06
CA GLY A 318 137.01 -57.37 20.32
C GLY A 318 138.21 -57.55 21.26
N GLU A 319 138.31 -56.73 22.30
CA GLU A 319 139.35 -56.83 23.34
C GLU A 319 139.26 -58.16 24.10
N ASN A 320 138.05 -58.60 24.47
CA ASN A 320 137.84 -59.90 25.13
C ASN A 320 138.15 -61.09 24.19
N ALA A 321 137.84 -60.99 22.90
CA ALA A 321 138.23 -62.00 21.91
C ALA A 321 139.76 -62.08 21.74
N GLN A 322 140.47 -60.95 21.75
CA GLN A 322 141.94 -60.91 21.77
C GLN A 322 142.50 -61.50 23.06
N LEU A 323 141.91 -61.20 24.23
CA LEU A 323 142.31 -61.79 25.51
C LEU A 323 142.10 -63.31 25.50
N LEU A 324 140.94 -63.80 25.07
CA LEU A 324 140.67 -65.23 24.91
C LEU A 324 141.62 -65.91 23.92
N GLN A 325 141.96 -65.27 22.80
CA GLN A 325 142.94 -65.79 21.85
C GLN A 325 144.35 -65.84 22.47
N SER A 326 144.78 -64.78 23.18
CA SER A 326 146.07 -64.77 23.90
C SER A 326 146.13 -65.81 25.02
N SER A 327 145.00 -66.07 25.69
CA SER A 327 144.85 -67.12 26.70
C SER A 327 144.89 -68.52 26.08
N CYS A 328 144.28 -68.71 24.90
CA CYS A 328 144.37 -69.95 24.13
C CYS A 328 145.82 -70.25 23.73
N VAL A 329 146.53 -69.26 23.17
CA VAL A 329 147.96 -69.40 22.84
C VAL A 329 148.81 -69.64 24.09
N ALA A 330 148.53 -68.97 25.21
CA ALA A 330 149.22 -69.24 26.47
C ALA A 330 148.97 -70.67 26.97
N GLN A 331 147.73 -71.17 26.87
CA GLN A 331 147.36 -72.53 27.21
C GLN A 331 148.05 -73.56 26.28
N GLU A 332 148.09 -73.31 24.97
CA GLU A 332 148.84 -74.13 24.00
C GLU A 332 150.35 -74.16 24.34
N THR A 333 150.94 -73.04 24.78
CA THR A 333 152.34 -73.03 25.26
C THR A 333 152.53 -73.76 26.60
N LEU A 334 151.52 -73.81 27.47
CA LEU A 334 151.56 -74.58 28.72
C LEU A 334 151.37 -76.09 28.48
N ASP A 335 150.51 -76.46 27.54
CA ASP A 335 150.25 -77.86 27.20
C ASP A 335 151.43 -78.46 26.42
N THR A 336 152.05 -77.72 25.50
CA THR A 336 153.33 -78.14 24.87
C THR A 336 154.51 -78.17 25.85
N GLN A 337 154.54 -77.30 26.87
CA GLN A 337 155.50 -77.42 27.97
C GLN A 337 155.24 -78.67 28.83
N ARG A 338 153.98 -79.03 29.08
CA ARG A 338 153.62 -80.26 29.80
C ARG A 338 154.02 -81.50 28.99
N GLU A 339 153.73 -81.51 27.70
CA GLU A 339 154.07 -82.61 26.79
C GLU A 339 155.60 -82.81 26.67
N LEU A 340 156.39 -81.73 26.72
CA LEU A 340 157.85 -81.80 26.85
C LEU A 340 158.31 -82.39 28.19
N LEU A 341 157.65 -82.06 29.30
CA LEU A 341 157.95 -82.64 30.62
C LEU A 341 157.56 -84.12 30.71
N GLU A 342 156.46 -84.52 30.06
CA GLU A 342 156.05 -85.91 29.88
C GLU A 342 157.14 -86.69 29.13
N GLN A 343 157.60 -86.19 27.97
CA GLN A 343 158.66 -86.81 27.16
C GLN A 343 160.00 -86.91 27.89
N ILE A 344 160.38 -85.91 28.69
CA ILE A 344 161.58 -85.95 29.54
C ILE A 344 161.43 -87.02 30.63
N SER A 345 160.24 -87.17 31.21
CA SER A 345 159.95 -88.17 32.24
C SER A 345 160.00 -89.60 31.69
N GLU A 346 159.40 -89.85 30.53
CA GLU A 346 159.48 -91.15 29.84
C GLU A 346 160.93 -91.51 29.47
N ARG A 347 161.71 -90.52 29.01
CA ARG A 347 163.13 -90.71 28.68
C ARG A 347 163.96 -91.13 29.88
N LEU A 348 163.82 -90.43 31.01
CA LEU A 348 164.48 -90.80 32.27
C LEU A 348 164.07 -92.21 32.74
N GLN A 349 162.80 -92.59 32.54
CA GLN A 349 162.31 -93.93 32.86
C GLN A 349 162.93 -95.02 31.97
N GLN A 350 163.27 -94.71 30.70
CA GLN A 350 163.96 -95.63 29.79
C GLN A 350 165.48 -95.70 30.05
N GLU A 351 166.12 -94.57 30.35
CA GLU A 351 167.54 -94.47 30.70
C GLU A 351 167.83 -95.21 32.03
N LEU A 352 166.93 -95.12 33.03
CA LEU A 352 167.05 -95.86 34.29
C LEU A 352 166.99 -97.40 34.10
N ASN A 353 166.11 -97.87 33.22
CA ASN A 353 165.92 -99.31 32.96
C ASN A 353 166.99 -99.94 32.05
N THR A 354 167.80 -99.14 31.36
CA THR A 354 168.88 -99.62 30.48
C THR A 354 170.26 -99.65 31.16
N ALA A 355 170.42 -99.04 32.34
CA ALA A 355 171.70 -98.86 33.01
C ALA A 355 172.15 -100.00 33.96
N GLN A 356 171.31 -101.00 34.28
CA GLN A 356 171.61 -101.98 35.34
C GLN A 356 171.94 -103.43 34.88
N LYS A 357 172.65 -103.59 33.75
CA LYS A 357 173.22 -104.90 33.33
C LYS A 357 174.59 -104.81 32.63
N LYS A 358 175.67 -104.46 33.36
CA LYS A 358 177.02 -105.09 33.27
C LYS A 358 178.11 -104.36 34.07
N GLU A 359 178.58 -105.00 35.14
CA GLU A 359 179.93 -104.95 35.77
C GLU A 359 179.80 -105.73 37.09
N GLU A 360 180.48 -106.84 37.39
CA GLU A 360 181.52 -107.62 36.70
C GLU A 360 182.93 -107.01 36.62
N LEU A 361 183.32 -106.20 37.62
CA LEU A 361 184.73 -105.81 37.81
C LEU A 361 185.20 -105.75 39.28
N CYS A 362 184.94 -106.81 40.06
CA CYS A 362 185.61 -107.00 41.36
C CYS A 362 186.05 -108.45 41.70
N PHE A 363 186.21 -109.31 40.69
CA PHE A 363 186.82 -110.65 40.79
C PHE A 363 188.36 -110.61 41.03
N ILE A 364 188.81 -109.61 41.80
CA ILE A 364 190.21 -109.44 42.24
C ILE A 364 190.27 -109.31 43.78
N VAL A 365 189.23 -108.79 44.44
CA VAL A 365 189.08 -108.86 45.91
C VAL A 365 188.89 -110.31 46.37
N THR A 366 188.34 -111.18 45.50
CA THR A 366 188.28 -112.64 45.67
C THR A 366 189.65 -113.32 45.86
N LYS A 367 190.77 -112.59 45.72
CA LYS A 367 192.13 -113.14 45.88
C LYS A 367 192.84 -112.78 47.19
N LEU A 368 192.33 -111.84 48.01
CA LEU A 368 192.98 -111.45 49.27
C LEU A 368 192.32 -112.05 50.52
N GLU A 369 191.00 -112.19 50.58
CA GLU A 369 190.37 -112.89 51.72
C GLU A 369 190.46 -114.42 51.61
N GLY A 370 190.78 -114.96 50.42
CA GLY A 370 191.12 -116.37 50.25
C GLY A 370 192.38 -116.80 51.03
N GLU A 371 193.29 -115.88 51.33
CA GLU A 371 194.44 -116.13 52.21
C GLU A 371 194.04 -116.06 53.71
N ARG A 372 193.01 -115.28 54.06
CA ARG A 372 192.40 -115.32 55.41
C ARG A 372 191.66 -116.64 55.66
N SER A 373 191.03 -117.21 54.62
CA SER A 373 190.34 -118.51 54.68
C SER A 373 191.24 -119.72 55.01
N SER A 374 192.57 -119.57 55.07
CA SER A 374 193.49 -120.69 55.36
C SER A 374 193.90 -120.82 56.84
N MET A 375 193.88 -119.71 57.59
CA MET A 375 194.29 -119.69 59.01
C MET A 375 193.13 -120.01 59.96
N GLU A 376 191.93 -119.50 59.71
CA GLU A 376 190.78 -119.74 60.62
C GLU A 376 190.24 -121.18 60.49
N THR A 377 190.44 -121.81 59.33
CA THR A 377 190.35 -123.27 59.16
C THR A 377 191.44 -124.07 59.90
N GLN A 378 192.21 -123.46 60.81
CA GLN A 378 193.09 -124.13 61.77
C GLN A 378 192.71 -123.86 63.24
N LEU A 379 191.68 -123.04 63.51
CA LEU A 379 190.93 -123.04 64.78
C LEU A 379 189.66 -123.93 64.72
N ILE A 380 189.45 -124.52 63.54
CA ILE A 380 189.05 -125.92 63.26
C ILE A 380 188.71 -126.83 64.46
N GLN A 381 187.72 -127.69 64.25
CA GLN A 381 187.53 -129.02 64.88
C GLN A 381 187.31 -129.10 66.41
N ALA A 382 187.89 -128.23 67.23
CA ALA A 382 187.96 -128.34 68.69
C ALA A 382 186.64 -128.10 69.44
N LYS A 383 185.54 -127.77 68.73
CA LYS A 383 184.18 -127.67 69.31
C LYS A 383 183.06 -128.34 68.51
N ARG A 384 183.40 -129.20 67.53
CA ARG A 384 182.42 -130.19 67.02
C ARG A 384 182.03 -131.23 68.06
N GLU A 385 182.83 -131.38 69.12
CA GLU A 385 182.51 -132.22 70.29
C GLU A 385 181.26 -131.77 71.08
N ALA A 386 180.68 -130.59 70.74
CA ALA A 386 179.42 -130.10 71.31
C ALA A 386 178.16 -130.43 70.47
N GLU A 387 178.28 -131.10 69.31
CA GLU A 387 177.13 -131.51 68.47
C GLU A 387 176.24 -132.60 69.14
N SER A 388 176.65 -133.12 70.30
CA SER A 388 176.07 -134.27 71.02
C SER A 388 174.72 -134.03 71.73
N LEU A 389 174.20 -132.78 71.78
CA LEU A 389 172.89 -132.47 72.39
C LEU A 389 171.81 -132.04 71.39
N SER A 390 171.93 -132.48 70.14
CA SER A 390 171.00 -132.19 69.03
C SER A 390 169.53 -132.60 69.23
N SER A 391 169.18 -133.33 70.29
CA SER A 391 167.82 -133.88 70.51
C SER A 391 167.28 -133.70 71.93
N ALA A 392 167.89 -132.82 72.74
CA ALA A 392 167.43 -132.50 74.10
C ALA A 392 166.21 -131.55 74.12
N LEU A 393 165.16 -131.89 73.35
CA LEU A 393 163.76 -131.45 73.49
C LEU A 393 163.50 -129.92 73.45
N GLN A 394 162.81 -129.35 72.47
CA GLN A 394 161.44 -129.70 72.00
C GLN A 394 160.39 -129.89 73.12
N SER A 395 160.75 -129.71 74.40
CA SER A 395 159.86 -129.91 75.56
C SER A 395 160.27 -129.07 76.79
N GLN A 396 160.92 -127.93 76.57
CA GLN A 396 160.71 -126.73 77.39
C GLN A 396 160.49 -125.57 76.40
N GLN A 397 159.27 -125.14 76.05
CA GLN A 397 157.94 -125.30 76.66
C GLN A 397 157.78 -124.68 78.06
N ASP A 398 158.84 -124.65 78.86
CA ASP A 398 158.80 -124.03 80.17
C ASP A 398 159.16 -122.54 80.10
N GLU A 399 158.10 -121.76 80.27
CA GLU A 399 157.97 -120.96 81.48
C GLU A 399 158.93 -119.77 81.66
N ASN A 400 158.45 -118.62 81.15
CA ASN A 400 158.45 -117.35 81.90
C ASN A 400 159.74 -117.04 82.67
N ARG A 401 160.86 -116.96 81.95
CA ARG A 401 162.13 -116.33 82.33
C ARG A 401 162.95 -116.21 81.01
N ARG A 402 163.59 -115.09 80.68
CA ARG A 402 163.96 -113.96 81.54
C ARG A 402 164.10 -112.66 80.73
N LEU A 403 163.52 -111.59 81.27
CA LEU A 403 164.15 -110.26 81.35
C LEU A 403 164.32 -109.55 79.97
N MET A 404 164.66 -108.24 79.85
CA MET A 404 165.89 -107.53 80.23
C MET A 404 167.14 -108.21 79.62
N GLY A 405 167.90 -107.60 78.70
CA GLY A 405 167.71 -106.29 78.06
C GLY A 405 166.38 -106.18 77.29
N LYS A 406 165.59 -105.09 77.31
CA LYS A 406 165.81 -103.69 77.75
C LYS A 406 167.04 -103.01 77.13
N MET A 407 166.88 -101.71 76.95
CA MET A 407 167.90 -100.68 77.12
C MET A 407 169.15 -100.84 76.26
N ASP A 408 169.14 -100.18 75.11
CA ASP A 408 169.85 -98.91 74.93
C ASP A 408 171.19 -99.26 74.22
N THR A 409 172.14 -98.38 73.88
CA THR A 409 172.46 -96.97 74.17
C THR A 409 173.07 -96.37 72.87
N LEU A 410 173.07 -95.08 72.55
CA LEU A 410 172.54 -93.80 73.06
C LEU A 410 172.59 -92.81 71.83
N GLU A 411 172.44 -91.48 71.81
CA GLU A 411 172.57 -90.42 72.82
C GLU A 411 171.90 -89.10 72.34
N GLN A 412 170.94 -88.55 73.12
CA GLN A 412 170.75 -87.10 73.47
C GLN A 412 170.56 -86.00 72.36
N GLN A 413 170.11 -84.75 72.61
CA GLN A 413 169.95 -83.96 73.86
C GLN A 413 168.87 -82.81 73.78
N GLN A 414 167.92 -82.74 74.74
CA GLN A 414 167.35 -81.53 75.46
C GLN A 414 166.58 -80.38 74.73
N MET A 415 165.70 -79.52 75.34
CA MET A 415 165.10 -79.36 76.71
C MET A 415 163.81 -78.45 76.80
N LEU A 416 162.97 -78.62 77.87
CA LEU A 416 162.03 -77.65 78.57
C LEU A 416 160.69 -77.17 77.89
N ARG A 417 159.54 -76.76 78.54
CA ARG A 417 158.96 -76.48 79.92
C ARG A 417 157.45 -76.03 79.77
N ASP A 418 156.42 -75.88 80.67
CA ASP A 418 155.76 -76.37 81.95
C ASP A 418 154.37 -75.61 82.08
N LEU A 419 153.34 -75.72 82.99
CA LEU A 419 152.67 -76.74 83.88
C LEU A 419 151.33 -76.16 84.53
N GLY A 420 150.28 -76.98 84.77
CA GLY A 420 149.18 -76.81 85.80
C GLY A 420 147.92 -75.90 85.54
N GLU A 421 146.76 -75.96 86.24
CA GLU A 421 146.13 -77.00 87.12
C GLU A 421 144.61 -76.74 87.51
N ASN A 422 143.82 -77.80 87.79
CA ASN A 422 142.61 -78.01 88.69
C ASN A 422 141.28 -77.15 88.77
N LYS A 423 140.10 -77.83 88.62
CA LYS A 423 138.72 -77.77 89.29
C LYS A 423 138.01 -76.44 89.77
N PRO A 424 136.67 -76.39 90.07
CA PRO A 424 135.45 -77.03 89.48
C PRO A 424 134.11 -76.17 89.45
N ALA A 425 133.07 -76.65 88.73
CA ALA A 425 131.59 -76.57 89.01
C ALA A 425 130.69 -75.30 88.81
N TYR A 426 129.37 -75.58 88.62
CA TYR A 426 128.12 -74.79 88.81
C TYR A 426 127.37 -74.09 87.62
N GLU A 427 126.02 -74.01 87.79
CA GLU A 427 124.91 -73.41 87.00
C GLU A 427 124.72 -73.74 85.49
N LYS A 428 123.55 -74.10 84.93
CA LYS A 428 122.13 -74.18 85.37
C LYS A 428 121.22 -72.92 85.31
N LEU A 429 121.43 -71.98 84.39
CA LEU A 429 120.46 -70.88 84.16
C LEU A 429 120.41 -70.29 82.72
N LYS A 430 120.16 -71.12 81.68
CA LYS A 430 120.16 -70.64 80.27
C LYS A 430 119.17 -71.31 79.29
N SER A 431 117.92 -71.55 79.71
CA SER A 431 116.90 -72.20 78.86
C SER A 431 115.49 -71.57 78.87
N GLY A 432 115.27 -70.47 79.60
CA GLY A 432 113.95 -69.81 79.68
C GLY A 432 113.73 -68.63 78.71
N LEU A 433 114.80 -68.00 78.21
CA LEU A 433 114.73 -66.68 77.57
C LEU A 433 114.52 -66.69 76.05
N GLN A 434 114.61 -67.85 75.40
CA GLN A 434 114.59 -67.95 73.93
C GLN A 434 113.19 -68.21 73.34
N HIS A 435 112.20 -68.57 74.17
CA HIS A 435 110.84 -68.86 73.71
C HIS A 435 109.99 -67.58 73.53
N ASN A 436 109.92 -66.71 74.56
CA ASN A 436 109.12 -65.48 74.52
C ASN A 436 109.49 -64.53 73.37
N SER A 437 110.74 -64.55 72.90
CA SER A 437 111.19 -63.71 71.78
C SER A 437 110.47 -64.06 70.47
N GLN A 438 110.16 -65.34 70.24
CA GLN A 438 109.48 -65.80 69.02
C GLN A 438 107.96 -65.58 69.10
N THR A 439 107.35 -65.81 70.27
CA THR A 439 105.90 -65.55 70.48
C THR A 439 105.57 -64.08 70.22
N LEU A 440 106.34 -63.15 70.80
CA LEU A 440 106.13 -61.71 70.60
C LEU A 440 106.32 -61.25 69.14
N HIS A 441 107.18 -61.92 68.36
CA HIS A 441 107.31 -61.62 66.92
C HIS A 441 106.11 -62.13 66.09
N GLN A 442 105.52 -63.27 66.46
CA GLN A 442 104.29 -63.75 65.81
C GLN A 442 103.07 -62.91 66.21
N GLU A 443 102.96 -62.50 67.47
CA GLU A 443 101.86 -61.65 67.94
C GLU A 443 101.94 -60.23 67.34
N LEU A 444 103.13 -59.61 67.27
CA LEU A 444 103.31 -58.33 66.57
C LEU A 444 103.03 -58.46 65.06
N GLY A 445 103.52 -59.52 64.41
CA GLY A 445 103.23 -59.77 62.99
C GLY A 445 101.74 -59.96 62.72
N GLY A 446 101.02 -60.68 63.58
CA GLY A 446 99.58 -60.84 63.51
C GLY A 446 98.83 -59.51 63.70
N LEU A 447 99.20 -58.72 64.72
CA LEU A 447 98.60 -57.41 64.99
C LEU A 447 98.85 -56.39 63.88
N ASP A 448 100.03 -56.39 63.25
CA ASP A 448 100.30 -55.54 62.07
C ASP A 448 99.48 -55.98 60.85
N GLN A 449 99.25 -57.29 60.69
CA GLN A 449 98.46 -57.84 59.60
C GLN A 449 96.94 -57.61 59.80
N GLU A 450 96.44 -57.65 61.05
CA GLU A 450 95.11 -57.16 61.42
C GLU A 450 94.99 -55.63 61.26
N LEU A 451 96.01 -54.86 61.63
CA LEU A 451 96.04 -53.41 61.36
C LEU A 451 96.02 -53.11 59.86
N ALA A 452 96.60 -53.97 59.03
CA ALA A 452 96.55 -53.85 57.57
C ALA A 452 95.17 -54.18 57.01
N SER A 453 94.54 -55.29 57.45
CA SER A 453 93.17 -55.63 57.02
C SER A 453 92.16 -54.58 57.50
N LEU A 454 92.18 -54.19 58.77
CA LEU A 454 91.30 -53.14 59.33
C LEU A 454 91.49 -51.77 58.64
N LYS A 455 92.72 -51.42 58.19
CA LYS A 455 92.94 -50.23 57.36
C LYS A 455 92.32 -50.40 55.97
N GLY A 456 92.44 -51.58 55.36
CA GLY A 456 91.80 -51.94 54.09
C GLY A 456 90.27 -51.86 54.15
N ASP A 457 89.68 -52.50 55.16
CA ASP A 457 88.23 -52.53 55.41
C ASP A 457 87.70 -51.14 55.72
N ARG A 458 88.42 -50.32 56.52
CA ARG A 458 88.08 -48.92 56.75
C ARG A 458 88.08 -48.11 55.44
N LEU A 459 89.04 -48.34 54.55
CA LEU A 459 89.09 -47.69 53.22
C LEU A 459 88.06 -48.25 52.23
N GLN A 460 87.59 -49.49 52.40
CA GLN A 460 86.48 -50.07 51.66
C GLN A 460 85.15 -49.47 52.13
N ALA A 461 84.89 -49.48 53.44
CA ALA A 461 83.72 -48.85 54.06
C ALA A 461 83.65 -47.34 53.75
N GLN A 462 84.77 -46.62 53.74
CA GLN A 462 84.80 -45.21 53.38
C GLN A 462 84.50 -44.95 51.89
N ARG A 463 84.73 -45.93 51.00
CA ARG A 463 84.28 -45.89 49.59
C ARG A 463 82.79 -46.25 49.45
N GLU A 464 82.31 -47.25 50.17
CA GLU A 464 80.88 -47.60 50.26
C GLU A 464 80.04 -46.41 50.78
N ILE A 465 80.48 -45.76 51.86
CA ILE A 465 79.83 -44.55 52.42
C ILE A 465 79.76 -43.42 51.37
N ARG A 466 80.85 -43.15 50.64
CA ARG A 466 80.84 -42.13 49.55
C ARG A 466 79.88 -42.52 48.41
N LYS A 467 79.81 -43.79 48.05
CA LYS A 467 78.87 -44.30 47.05
C LYS A 467 77.42 -44.10 47.51
N HIS A 468 77.10 -44.43 48.77
CA HIS A 468 75.78 -44.20 49.35
C HIS A 468 75.44 -42.70 49.49
N GLN A 469 76.41 -41.83 49.84
CA GLN A 469 76.23 -40.37 49.86
C GLN A 469 75.82 -39.84 48.47
N ASN A 470 76.52 -40.27 47.41
CA ASN A 470 76.18 -39.89 46.03
C ASN A 470 74.79 -40.41 45.61
N GLU A 471 74.41 -41.62 46.02
CA GLU A 471 73.08 -42.18 45.73
C GLU A 471 71.97 -41.44 46.51
N VAL A 472 72.22 -41.04 47.76
CA VAL A 472 71.31 -40.21 48.57
C VAL A 472 71.12 -38.83 47.96
N GLU A 473 72.18 -38.14 47.52
CA GLU A 473 72.06 -36.87 46.81
C GLU A 473 71.24 -37.01 45.52
N LYS A 474 71.50 -38.06 44.74
CA LYS A 474 70.76 -38.35 43.50
C LYS A 474 69.27 -38.61 43.77
N LEU A 475 68.95 -39.35 44.83
CA LEU A 475 67.57 -39.57 45.28
C LEU A 475 66.92 -38.28 45.80
N GLN A 476 67.64 -37.42 46.52
CA GLN A 476 67.15 -36.11 46.95
C GLN A 476 66.84 -35.19 45.76
N ARG A 477 67.71 -35.14 44.74
CA ARG A 477 67.46 -34.38 43.49
C ARG A 477 66.25 -34.91 42.71
N LEU A 478 66.05 -36.22 42.67
CA LEU A 478 64.86 -36.83 42.07
C LEU A 478 63.59 -36.54 42.88
N LEU A 479 63.68 -36.55 44.22
CA LEU A 479 62.57 -36.25 45.12
C LEU A 479 62.13 -34.77 45.01
N THR A 480 63.06 -33.82 44.99
CA THR A 480 62.74 -32.40 44.84
C THR A 480 62.19 -32.08 43.45
N TYR A 481 62.73 -32.69 42.38
CA TYR A 481 62.16 -32.57 41.03
C TYR A 481 60.74 -33.18 40.94
N SER A 482 60.52 -34.34 41.55
CA SER A 482 59.19 -34.97 41.65
C SER A 482 58.20 -34.08 42.40
N HIS A 483 58.60 -33.52 43.54
CA HIS A 483 57.80 -32.59 44.32
C HIS A 483 57.45 -31.31 43.54
N TRP A 484 58.42 -30.71 42.85
CA TRP A 484 58.19 -29.55 41.97
C TRP A 484 57.20 -29.88 40.85
N LYS A 485 57.36 -31.03 40.18
CA LYS A 485 56.45 -31.49 39.13
C LYS A 485 55.03 -31.71 39.66
N ASN A 486 54.89 -32.29 40.85
CA ASN A 486 53.61 -32.55 41.49
C ASN A 486 52.91 -31.24 41.92
N ASN A 487 53.65 -30.27 42.47
CA ASN A 487 53.11 -28.93 42.76
C ASN A 487 52.62 -28.24 41.48
N ARG A 488 53.41 -28.24 40.41
CA ARG A 488 53.01 -27.65 39.12
C ARG A 488 51.78 -28.35 38.50
N ALA A 489 51.64 -29.66 38.71
CA ALA A 489 50.44 -30.40 38.33
C ALA A 489 49.22 -30.04 39.19
N LEU A 490 49.40 -29.83 40.51
CA LEU A 490 48.35 -29.34 41.42
C LEU A 490 47.89 -27.92 41.06
N GLU A 491 48.81 -27.01 40.74
CA GLU A 491 48.51 -25.66 40.24
C GLU A 491 47.67 -25.72 38.96
N SER A 492 48.11 -26.55 38.00
CA SER A 492 47.40 -26.76 36.72
C SER A 492 46.00 -27.34 36.93
N LEU A 493 45.85 -28.30 37.85
CA LEU A 493 44.56 -28.87 38.24
C LEU A 493 43.65 -27.84 38.91
N GLN A 494 44.21 -26.95 39.73
CA GLN A 494 43.46 -25.92 40.44
C GLN A 494 42.96 -24.82 39.48
N ILE A 495 43.76 -24.42 38.50
CA ILE A 495 43.34 -23.54 37.41
C ILE A 495 42.19 -24.19 36.63
N ALA A 496 42.36 -25.44 36.18
CA ALA A 496 41.31 -26.18 35.46
C ALA A 496 40.01 -26.37 36.28
N LYS A 497 40.09 -26.46 37.62
CA LYS A 497 38.90 -26.45 38.49
C LYS A 497 38.19 -25.09 38.53
N VAL A 498 38.95 -23.99 38.56
CA VAL A 498 38.38 -22.63 38.52
C VAL A 498 37.73 -22.36 37.16
N ASP A 499 38.38 -22.74 36.07
CA ASP A 499 37.83 -22.59 34.71
C ASP A 499 36.59 -23.46 34.49
N ASN A 500 36.58 -24.72 34.94
CA ASN A 500 35.38 -25.56 34.90
C ASN A 500 34.23 -24.98 35.75
N LYS A 501 34.52 -24.40 36.92
CA LYS A 501 33.49 -23.72 37.73
C LYS A 501 32.93 -22.50 37.01
N ARG A 502 33.79 -21.68 36.36
CA ARG A 502 33.38 -20.53 35.56
C ARG A 502 32.56 -20.94 34.34
N LEU A 503 32.95 -22.02 33.66
CA LEU A 503 32.20 -22.59 32.54
C LEU A 503 30.82 -23.09 32.99
N ALA A 504 30.72 -23.78 34.12
CA ALA A 504 29.44 -24.20 34.69
C ALA A 504 28.52 -23.00 34.99
N GLN A 505 29.05 -21.95 35.61
CA GLN A 505 28.31 -20.71 35.87
C GLN A 505 27.85 -20.00 34.58
N ASN A 506 28.70 -19.96 33.54
CA ASN A 506 28.32 -19.41 32.24
C ASN A 506 27.20 -20.23 31.56
N LEU A 507 27.25 -21.56 31.66
CA LEU A 507 26.21 -22.46 31.13
C LEU A 507 24.89 -22.34 31.89
N GLU A 508 24.94 -22.15 33.21
CA GLU A 508 23.78 -21.91 34.06
C GLU A 508 23.12 -20.55 33.72
N GLN A 509 23.92 -19.47 33.59
CA GLN A 509 23.42 -18.17 33.13
C GLN A 509 22.82 -18.23 31.71
N ALA A 510 23.46 -18.95 30.79
CA ALA A 510 22.92 -19.12 29.43
C ALA A 510 21.59 -19.90 29.44
N ARG A 511 21.48 -20.96 30.25
CA ARG A 511 20.23 -21.70 30.47
C ARG A 511 19.12 -20.79 30.99
N ASP A 512 19.41 -19.96 31.99
CA ASP A 512 18.42 -19.06 32.59
C ASP A 512 17.99 -17.95 31.61
N GLN A 513 18.90 -17.44 30.78
CA GLN A 513 18.57 -16.52 29.68
C GLN A 513 17.65 -17.16 28.63
N TYR A 514 17.91 -18.40 28.22
CA TYR A 514 17.01 -19.14 27.33
C TYR A 514 15.67 -19.42 28.00
N GLN A 515 15.64 -19.82 29.28
CA GLN A 515 14.41 -20.06 30.02
C GLN A 515 13.54 -18.80 30.15
N ALA A 516 14.16 -17.64 30.45
CA ALA A 516 13.49 -16.35 30.45
C ALA A 516 12.90 -16.02 29.07
N THR A 517 13.69 -16.22 28.00
CA THR A 517 13.26 -16.00 26.61
C THR A 517 12.07 -16.89 26.22
N ILE A 518 12.06 -18.15 26.63
CA ILE A 518 10.93 -19.09 26.44
C ILE A 518 9.70 -18.55 27.17
N THR A 519 9.80 -18.19 28.45
CA THR A 519 8.63 -17.67 29.20
C THR A 519 8.11 -16.31 28.70
N LEU A 520 8.92 -15.53 27.98
CA LEU A 520 8.47 -14.34 27.25
C LEU A 520 7.67 -14.75 26.01
N ARG A 521 8.21 -15.65 25.18
CA ARG A 521 7.55 -16.19 23.98
C ARG A 521 6.23 -16.90 24.30
N ASP A 522 6.12 -17.59 25.43
CA ASP A 522 4.87 -18.22 25.90
C ASP A 522 3.79 -17.18 26.24
N LYS A 523 4.17 -16.02 26.80
CA LYS A 523 3.24 -14.90 27.05
C LYS A 523 2.80 -14.24 25.75
N GLU A 524 3.74 -13.94 24.84
CA GLU A 524 3.43 -13.42 23.50
C GLU A 524 2.47 -14.36 22.74
N LEU A 525 2.68 -15.68 22.83
CA LEU A 525 1.79 -16.70 22.26
C LEU A 525 0.42 -16.76 22.95
N TYR A 526 0.35 -16.56 24.28
CA TYR A 526 -0.92 -16.50 25.01
C TYR A 526 -1.72 -15.26 24.60
N GLU A 527 -1.10 -14.08 24.58
CA GLU A 527 -1.73 -12.82 24.14
C GLU A 527 -2.20 -12.90 22.68
N ALA A 528 -1.38 -13.48 21.79
CA ALA A 528 -1.76 -13.72 20.40
C ALA A 528 -2.99 -14.64 20.29
N LYS A 529 -3.04 -15.74 21.05
CA LYS A 529 -4.22 -16.63 21.13
C LYS A 529 -5.45 -15.90 21.65
N SER A 530 -5.33 -15.13 22.74
CA SER A 530 -6.43 -14.32 23.30
C SER A 530 -6.90 -13.19 22.38
N LYS A 531 -6.06 -12.72 21.45
CA LYS A 531 -6.46 -11.80 20.38
C LYS A 531 -7.18 -12.53 19.24
N ILE A 532 -6.72 -13.73 18.86
CA ILE A 532 -7.36 -14.57 17.85
C ILE A 532 -8.77 -15.01 18.29
N SER A 533 -8.96 -15.37 19.57
CA SER A 533 -10.30 -15.72 20.11
C SER A 533 -11.28 -14.54 19.97
N ARG A 534 -10.91 -13.35 20.45
CA ARG A 534 -11.76 -12.15 20.36
C ARG A 534 -12.09 -11.78 18.91
N LEU A 535 -11.12 -11.80 18.00
CA LEU A 535 -11.37 -11.56 16.57
C LEU A 535 -12.27 -12.63 15.95
N SER A 536 -12.27 -13.86 16.48
CA SER A 536 -13.16 -14.94 16.04
C SER A 536 -14.60 -14.75 16.57
N GLU A 537 -14.74 -14.26 17.80
CA GLU A 537 -16.02 -13.88 18.43
C GLU A 537 -16.64 -12.67 17.71
N GLU A 538 -15.85 -11.63 17.43
CA GLU A 538 -16.24 -10.47 16.62
C GLU A 538 -16.69 -10.90 15.22
N LEU A 539 -15.92 -11.78 14.54
CA LEU A 539 -16.28 -12.32 13.24
C LEU A 539 -17.58 -13.15 13.28
N ALA A 540 -17.81 -13.90 14.37
CA ALA A 540 -19.05 -14.67 14.55
C ALA A 540 -20.25 -13.75 14.78
N SER A 541 -20.10 -12.70 15.59
CA SER A 541 -21.11 -11.67 15.82
C SER A 541 -21.50 -10.95 14.53
N VAL A 542 -20.52 -10.46 13.74
CA VAL A 542 -20.77 -9.82 12.44
C VAL A 542 -21.45 -10.78 11.44
N LYS A 543 -21.06 -12.06 11.43
CA LYS A 543 -21.73 -13.07 10.60
C LYS A 543 -23.17 -13.35 11.03
N GLN A 544 -23.50 -13.17 12.30
CA GLN A 544 -24.86 -13.34 12.81
C GLN A 544 -25.71 -12.09 12.51
N GLN A 545 -25.19 -10.88 12.76
CA GLN A 545 -25.85 -9.62 12.39
C GLN A 545 -26.17 -9.59 10.88
N ASN A 546 -25.20 -9.93 10.02
CA ASN A 546 -25.42 -9.98 8.57
C ASN A 546 -26.50 -10.99 8.13
N ARG A 547 -26.82 -12.01 8.94
CA ARG A 547 -27.94 -12.94 8.68
C ARG A 547 -29.27 -12.33 9.11
N GLU A 548 -29.31 -11.69 10.28
CA GLU A 548 -30.50 -11.03 10.81
C GLU A 548 -30.89 -9.80 9.97
N ASP A 549 -29.91 -9.06 9.44
CA ASP A 549 -30.10 -7.97 8.48
C ASP A 549 -30.63 -8.50 7.13
N LEU A 550 -30.10 -9.63 6.64
CA LEU A 550 -30.58 -10.27 5.41
C LEU A 550 -32.00 -10.83 5.58
N GLU A 551 -32.30 -11.45 6.73
CA GLU A 551 -33.61 -12.02 7.04
C GLU A 551 -34.67 -10.93 7.28
N SER A 552 -34.34 -9.85 7.98
CA SER A 552 -35.24 -8.70 8.18
C SER A 552 -35.49 -7.93 6.87
N SER A 553 -34.47 -7.79 6.01
CA SER A 553 -34.62 -7.27 4.64
C SER A 553 -35.52 -8.17 3.79
N MET A 554 -35.28 -9.49 3.78
CA MET A 554 -36.11 -10.47 3.07
C MET A 554 -37.57 -10.46 3.57
N ASN A 555 -37.80 -10.37 4.88
CA ASN A 555 -39.14 -10.28 5.46
C ASN A 555 -39.84 -8.95 5.15
N THR A 556 -39.08 -7.86 4.96
CA THR A 556 -39.62 -6.58 4.49
C THR A 556 -40.03 -6.65 3.02
N LEU A 557 -39.17 -7.19 2.15
CA LEU A 557 -39.49 -7.45 0.74
C LEU A 557 -40.69 -8.40 0.58
N HIS A 558 -40.82 -9.44 1.42
CA HIS A 558 -42.00 -10.31 1.43
C HIS A 558 -43.29 -9.56 1.81
N ARG A 559 -43.21 -8.58 2.73
CA ARG A 559 -44.34 -7.71 3.08
C ARG A 559 -44.72 -6.80 1.92
N GLU A 560 -43.75 -6.10 1.33
CA GLU A 560 -43.96 -5.23 0.17
C GLU A 560 -44.56 -5.99 -1.03
N LEU A 561 -44.04 -7.18 -1.34
CA LEU A 561 -44.58 -8.05 -2.39
C LEU A 561 -46.00 -8.53 -2.08
N TYR A 562 -46.35 -8.75 -0.81
CA TYR A 562 -47.71 -9.09 -0.40
C TYR A 562 -48.67 -7.90 -0.53
N GLU A 563 -48.25 -6.70 -0.11
CA GLU A 563 -49.02 -5.46 -0.24
C GLU A 563 -49.23 -5.08 -1.72
N LEU A 564 -48.19 -5.16 -2.54
CA LEU A 564 -48.30 -4.99 -4.00
C LEU A 564 -49.25 -6.02 -4.62
N LYS A 565 -49.16 -7.30 -4.22
CA LYS A 565 -50.10 -8.35 -4.68
C LYS A 565 -51.55 -8.07 -4.27
N MET A 566 -51.79 -7.48 -3.10
CA MET A 566 -53.13 -7.04 -2.67
C MET A 566 -53.61 -5.84 -3.49
N THR A 567 -52.80 -4.80 -3.69
CA THR A 567 -53.19 -3.64 -4.53
C THR A 567 -53.43 -4.01 -6.00
N VAL A 568 -52.70 -4.98 -6.55
CA VAL A 568 -52.94 -5.54 -7.90
C VAL A 568 -54.24 -6.34 -7.95
N LYS A 569 -54.60 -7.06 -6.87
CA LYS A 569 -55.88 -7.75 -6.76
C LYS A 569 -57.05 -6.75 -6.68
N ASP A 570 -56.89 -5.69 -5.90
CA ASP A 570 -57.93 -4.67 -5.70
C ASP A 570 -58.08 -3.72 -6.90
N SER A 571 -57.02 -3.47 -7.68
CA SER A 571 -57.14 -2.77 -8.96
C SER A 571 -57.77 -3.66 -10.03
N SER A 572 -57.49 -4.98 -10.01
CA SER A 572 -58.13 -5.96 -10.89
C SER A 572 -59.64 -6.09 -10.63
N THR A 573 -60.09 -6.17 -9.37
CA THR A 573 -61.53 -6.18 -9.05
C THR A 573 -62.21 -4.87 -9.45
N ARG A 574 -61.62 -3.71 -9.12
CA ARG A 574 -62.12 -2.40 -9.57
C ARG A 574 -62.20 -2.28 -11.08
N SER A 575 -61.21 -2.78 -11.82
CA SER A 575 -61.23 -2.81 -13.29
C SER A 575 -62.33 -3.73 -13.83
N GLY A 576 -62.60 -4.85 -13.16
CA GLY A 576 -63.71 -5.75 -13.50
C GLY A 576 -65.09 -5.12 -13.25
N ASP A 577 -65.24 -4.34 -12.18
CA ASP A 577 -66.48 -3.61 -11.89
C ASP A 577 -66.66 -2.40 -12.83
N GLN A 578 -65.58 -1.69 -13.16
CA GLN A 578 -65.59 -0.66 -14.20
C GLN A 578 -65.99 -1.22 -15.57
N ALA A 579 -65.52 -2.42 -15.94
CA ALA A 579 -65.92 -3.08 -17.18
C ALA A 579 -67.43 -3.41 -17.20
N LYS A 580 -68.00 -3.87 -16.08
CA LYS A 580 -69.46 -4.08 -15.95
C LYS A 580 -70.23 -2.77 -16.11
N THR A 581 -69.83 -1.70 -15.42
CA THR A 581 -70.52 -0.40 -15.51
C THR A 581 -70.42 0.21 -16.91
N ASN A 582 -69.30 0.00 -17.62
CA ASN A 582 -69.17 0.40 -19.03
C ASN A 582 -70.11 -0.42 -19.91
N GLN A 583 -70.21 -1.74 -19.70
CA GLN A 583 -71.14 -2.60 -20.44
C GLN A 583 -72.62 -2.21 -20.18
N GLU A 584 -72.99 -1.84 -18.96
CA GLU A 584 -74.31 -1.30 -18.64
C GLU A 584 -74.58 0.05 -19.33
N LEU A 585 -73.56 0.92 -19.42
CA LEU A 585 -73.65 2.18 -20.16
C LEU A 585 -73.81 1.95 -21.66
N GLU A 586 -73.05 1.03 -22.27
CA GLU A 586 -73.17 0.63 -23.68
C GLU A 586 -74.56 0.04 -23.99
N GLN A 587 -75.14 -0.75 -23.08
CA GLN A 587 -76.51 -1.25 -23.19
C GLN A 587 -77.54 -0.11 -23.11
N ARG A 588 -77.37 0.86 -22.19
CA ARG A 588 -78.24 2.03 -22.10
C ARG A 588 -78.13 2.95 -23.31
N VAL A 589 -76.93 3.15 -23.85
CA VAL A 589 -76.72 3.89 -25.11
C VAL A 589 -77.43 3.18 -26.26
N SER A 590 -77.24 1.86 -26.42
CA SER A 590 -77.96 1.05 -27.42
C SER A 590 -79.50 1.15 -27.27
N GLU A 591 -80.03 1.18 -26.04
CA GLU A 591 -81.46 1.38 -25.82
C GLU A 591 -81.93 2.79 -26.19
N LEU A 592 -81.16 3.82 -25.84
CA LEU A 592 -81.45 5.22 -26.19
C LEU A 592 -81.39 5.45 -27.70
N GLU A 593 -80.40 4.91 -28.41
CA GLU A 593 -80.31 4.93 -29.88
C GLU A 593 -81.51 4.26 -30.54
N ARG A 594 -81.96 3.12 -30.00
CA ARG A 594 -83.18 2.42 -30.43
C ARG A 594 -84.45 3.25 -30.14
N LEU A 595 -84.51 3.96 -29.01
CA LEU A 595 -85.64 4.85 -28.68
C LEU A 595 -85.65 6.09 -29.58
N LEU A 596 -84.50 6.74 -29.81
CA LEU A 596 -84.34 7.82 -30.78
C LEU A 596 -84.76 7.37 -32.18
N SER A 597 -84.32 6.19 -32.62
CA SER A 597 -84.73 5.60 -33.91
C SER A 597 -86.24 5.40 -34.04
N LYS A 598 -86.93 5.04 -32.93
CA LYS A 598 -88.40 4.97 -32.86
C LYS A 598 -89.06 6.35 -32.88
N HIS A 599 -88.53 7.32 -32.13
CA HIS A 599 -89.04 8.70 -32.12
C HIS A 599 -88.90 9.33 -33.51
N ASP A 600 -87.75 9.16 -34.18
CA ASP A 600 -87.52 9.58 -35.54
C ASP A 600 -88.46 8.90 -36.54
N ALA A 601 -88.77 7.61 -36.37
CA ALA A 601 -89.77 6.93 -37.19
C ALA A 601 -91.18 7.51 -36.98
N CYS A 602 -91.55 7.82 -35.74
CA CYS A 602 -92.81 8.48 -35.39
C CYS A 602 -92.87 9.90 -35.96
N ILE A 603 -91.80 10.70 -35.82
CA ILE A 603 -91.68 12.05 -36.39
C ILE A 603 -91.76 11.99 -37.92
N ARG A 604 -91.10 11.04 -38.59
CA ARG A 604 -91.28 10.80 -40.04
C ARG A 604 -92.72 10.46 -40.38
N GLY A 605 -93.40 9.64 -39.57
CA GLY A 605 -94.82 9.34 -39.68
C GLY A 605 -95.71 10.58 -39.60
N HIS A 606 -95.62 11.35 -38.52
CA HIS A 606 -96.37 12.61 -38.33
C HIS A 606 -96.05 13.64 -39.42
N ARG A 607 -94.79 13.74 -39.87
CA ARG A 607 -94.38 14.65 -40.95
C ARG A 607 -94.93 14.23 -42.32
N ASN A 608 -95.13 12.93 -42.54
CA ASN A 608 -95.80 12.42 -43.73
C ASN A 608 -97.33 12.60 -43.64
N GLN A 609 -97.93 12.40 -42.47
CA GLN A 609 -99.34 12.72 -42.22
C GLN A 609 -99.62 14.22 -42.42
N LEU A 610 -98.76 15.11 -41.91
CA LEU A 610 -98.83 16.56 -42.15
C LEU A 610 -98.73 16.90 -43.64
N LYS A 611 -97.79 16.30 -44.38
CA LYS A 611 -97.70 16.44 -45.85
C LYS A 611 -98.96 15.93 -46.56
N GLN A 612 -99.59 14.88 -46.04
CA GLN A 612 -100.83 14.32 -46.61
C GLN A 612 -102.05 15.19 -46.29
N LEU A 613 -102.17 15.73 -45.06
CA LEU A 613 -103.18 16.73 -44.71
C LEU A 613 -102.99 18.03 -45.50
N GLN A 614 -101.75 18.45 -45.76
CA GLN A 614 -101.45 19.61 -46.58
C GLN A 614 -101.78 19.37 -48.06
N ARG A 615 -101.54 18.16 -48.59
CA ARG A 615 -102.02 17.74 -49.92
C ARG A 615 -103.54 17.66 -50.00
N ASN A 616 -104.20 17.11 -48.98
CA ASN A 616 -105.66 17.04 -48.93
C ASN A 616 -106.26 18.45 -48.86
N ARG A 617 -105.65 19.37 -48.10
CA ARG A 617 -106.02 20.79 -48.08
C ARG A 617 -105.85 21.41 -49.46
N SER A 618 -104.69 21.26 -50.12
CA SER A 618 -104.53 21.84 -51.46
C SER A 618 -105.40 21.19 -52.53
N LEU A 619 -105.79 19.91 -52.37
CA LEU A 619 -106.84 19.28 -53.17
C LEU A 619 -108.23 19.87 -52.87
N GLN A 620 -108.53 20.21 -51.63
CA GLN A 620 -109.78 20.86 -51.26
C GLN A 620 -109.83 22.33 -51.72
N GLU A 621 -108.74 23.10 -51.56
CA GLU A 621 -108.58 24.45 -52.13
C GLU A 621 -108.70 24.43 -53.66
N ASN A 622 -108.24 23.36 -54.32
CA ASN A 622 -108.47 23.12 -55.75
C ASN A 622 -109.93 22.72 -56.07
N PHE A 623 -110.61 21.99 -55.19
CA PHE A 623 -112.05 21.66 -55.34
C PHE A 623 -112.90 22.92 -55.18
N GLU A 624 -112.70 23.70 -54.12
CA GLU A 624 -113.34 25.01 -53.88
C GLU A 624 -112.98 26.04 -54.97
N LYS A 625 -111.95 25.79 -55.79
CA LYS A 625 -111.61 26.59 -56.98
C LYS A 625 -112.28 26.04 -58.24
N ALA A 626 -112.33 24.72 -58.41
CA ALA A 626 -113.09 24.07 -59.48
C ALA A 626 -114.59 24.35 -59.37
N GLU A 627 -115.14 24.39 -58.16
CA GLU A 627 -116.54 24.73 -57.86
C GLU A 627 -116.85 26.19 -58.24
N ARG A 628 -115.90 27.12 -58.01
CA ARG A 628 -116.00 28.51 -58.53
C ARG A 628 -115.83 28.59 -60.05
N GLU A 629 -114.93 27.80 -60.64
CA GLU A 629 -114.79 27.69 -62.10
C GLU A 629 -116.00 26.99 -62.75
N GLU A 630 -116.80 26.25 -61.99
CA GLU A 630 -118.06 25.62 -62.40
C GLU A 630 -119.26 26.59 -62.23
N ASP A 631 -119.32 27.36 -61.15
CA ASP A 631 -120.25 28.50 -60.98
C ASP A 631 -120.07 29.57 -62.07
N GLU A 632 -118.83 29.97 -62.36
CA GLU A 632 -118.51 30.92 -63.44
C GLU A 632 -118.92 30.36 -64.81
N LYS A 633 -118.86 29.03 -64.99
CA LYS A 633 -119.24 28.35 -66.23
C LYS A 633 -120.75 28.18 -66.38
N GLU A 634 -121.48 27.83 -65.32
CA GLU A 634 -122.95 27.89 -65.33
C GLU A 634 -123.44 29.31 -65.63
N GLN A 635 -122.77 30.33 -65.09
CA GLN A 635 -123.09 31.73 -65.37
C GLN A 635 -122.74 32.15 -66.80
N MET A 636 -121.77 31.49 -67.44
CA MET A 636 -121.46 31.67 -68.86
C MET A 636 -122.49 30.97 -69.76
N ASP A 637 -122.88 29.72 -69.45
CA ASP A 637 -123.89 28.97 -70.20
C ASP A 637 -125.29 29.62 -70.09
N ARG A 638 -125.65 30.17 -68.92
CA ARG A 638 -126.86 31.01 -68.75
C ARG A 638 -126.90 32.21 -69.71
N ASN A 639 -125.76 32.83 -70.02
CA ASN A 639 -125.67 33.96 -70.96
C ASN A 639 -125.64 33.53 -72.44
N ILE A 640 -125.32 32.28 -72.76
CA ILE A 640 -125.23 31.79 -74.16
C ILE A 640 -126.60 31.30 -74.68
N GLN A 641 -127.54 30.97 -73.79
CA GLN A 641 -128.83 30.40 -74.18
C GLN A 641 -129.91 31.42 -74.63
N GLU A 642 -129.63 32.73 -74.61
CA GLU A 642 -130.59 33.78 -75.02
C GLU A 642 -130.47 34.25 -76.49
N ILE A 643 -129.46 33.79 -77.25
CA ILE A 643 -129.28 34.17 -78.68
C ILE A 643 -129.32 32.94 -79.61
N ARG A 644 -130.52 32.36 -79.83
CA ARG A 644 -130.72 31.35 -80.89
C ARG A 644 -132.08 31.39 -81.59
N MET A 645 -132.46 32.55 -82.12
CA MET A 645 -133.69 32.75 -82.90
C MET A 645 -133.67 32.04 -84.27
N ASN A 646 -134.26 30.84 -84.28
CA ASN A 646 -135.20 30.33 -85.29
C ASN A 646 -134.82 30.49 -86.80
N PRO A 647 -134.13 29.50 -87.41
CA PRO A 647 -133.78 29.48 -88.84
C PRO A 647 -134.97 29.15 -89.78
N LYS A 648 -136.14 29.74 -89.54
CA LYS A 648 -137.30 29.72 -90.46
C LYS A 648 -137.77 31.12 -90.91
N GLN A 649 -137.32 32.20 -90.27
CA GLN A 649 -137.63 33.58 -90.70
C GLN A 649 -136.62 34.17 -91.69
N VAL A 650 -135.50 33.49 -91.94
CA VAL A 650 -134.50 33.92 -92.95
C VAL A 650 -134.91 33.50 -94.36
N LEU A 651 -135.40 32.26 -94.52
CA LEU A 651 -135.84 31.72 -95.81
C LEU A 651 -137.07 32.48 -96.36
N SER A 652 -138.08 32.74 -95.53
CA SER A 652 -139.28 33.51 -95.92
C SER A 652 -138.98 34.95 -96.36
N LYS A 653 -137.90 35.57 -95.85
CA LYS A 653 -137.42 36.87 -96.35
C LYS A 653 -136.71 36.74 -97.70
N TRP A 654 -135.92 35.67 -97.90
CA TRP A 654 -135.30 35.38 -99.18
C TRP A 654 -136.33 35.09 -100.28
N GLU A 655 -137.36 34.31 -100.00
CA GLU A 655 -138.45 34.00 -100.93
C GLU A 655 -139.19 35.28 -101.37
N THR A 656 -139.54 36.15 -100.43
CA THR A 656 -140.24 37.42 -100.73
C THR A 656 -139.36 38.49 -101.40
N GLU A 657 -138.03 38.41 -101.29
CA GLU A 657 -137.13 39.19 -102.15
C GLU A 657 -136.94 38.54 -103.54
N MET A 658 -136.91 37.22 -103.64
CA MET A 658 -136.75 36.49 -104.91
C MET A 658 -137.97 36.68 -105.83
N GLU A 659 -139.19 36.64 -105.30
CA GLU A 659 -140.41 37.00 -106.05
C GLU A 659 -140.41 38.46 -106.53
N ARG A 660 -139.79 39.37 -105.75
CA ARG A 660 -139.61 40.78 -106.10
C ARG A 660 -138.67 40.97 -107.29
N TRP A 661 -137.57 40.21 -107.34
CA TRP A 661 -136.66 40.17 -108.47
C TRP A 661 -137.31 39.53 -109.70
N THR A 662 -138.04 38.42 -109.55
CA THR A 662 -138.78 37.77 -110.65
C THR A 662 -139.83 38.73 -111.26
N SER A 663 -140.60 39.42 -110.42
CA SER A 663 -141.57 40.46 -110.81
C SER A 663 -140.94 41.70 -111.47
N THR A 664 -139.62 41.88 -111.28
CA THR A 664 -138.84 42.95 -111.93
C THR A 664 -138.28 42.47 -113.27
N ILE A 665 -137.83 41.22 -113.37
CA ILE A 665 -137.31 40.61 -114.61
C ILE A 665 -138.42 40.49 -115.68
N GLN A 666 -139.61 40.01 -115.32
CA GLN A 666 -140.75 39.97 -116.25
C GLN A 666 -141.19 41.37 -116.72
N ARG A 667 -140.94 42.40 -115.91
CA ARG A 667 -141.17 43.82 -116.24
C ARG A 667 -140.05 44.44 -117.11
N TRP A 668 -138.92 43.74 -117.27
CA TRP A 668 -137.87 44.05 -118.24
C TRP A 668 -138.07 43.29 -119.56
N GLU A 669 -138.53 42.04 -119.53
CA GLU A 669 -138.82 41.26 -120.73
C GLU A 669 -139.97 41.87 -121.55
N THR A 670 -141.06 42.26 -120.88
CA THR A 670 -142.17 43.06 -121.46
C THR A 670 -141.74 44.45 -121.95
N LYS A 671 -140.48 44.85 -121.74
CA LYS A 671 -139.88 46.09 -122.23
C LYS A 671 -138.74 45.86 -123.26
N ARG A 672 -138.49 44.61 -123.66
CA ARG A 672 -137.44 44.23 -124.62
C ARG A 672 -138.00 43.68 -125.95
N THR A 673 -139.17 43.06 -125.95
CA THR A 673 -139.83 42.52 -127.17
C THR A 673 -140.94 43.44 -127.71
N GLY A 674 -140.75 44.77 -127.59
CA GLY A 674 -141.65 45.80 -128.12
C GLY A 674 -141.21 46.42 -129.46
N SER A 675 -140.25 45.81 -130.16
CA SER A 675 -139.69 46.31 -131.43
C SER A 675 -139.26 45.18 -132.38
N HIS A 676 -140.23 44.51 -133.01
CA HIS A 676 -140.26 44.14 -134.45
C HIS A 676 -141.24 42.97 -134.69
N HIS A 677 -142.34 43.29 -135.41
CA HIS A 677 -143.39 42.40 -135.92
C HIS A 677 -144.27 41.71 -134.88
#